data_AF-A0A899FTT9-F1
#
_entry.id   AF-A0A899FTT9-F1
#
_cell.length_a   1.000
_cell.length_b   1.000
_cell.length_c   1.000
_cell.angle_alpha   90.00
_cell.angle_beta   90.00
_cell.angle_gamma   90.00
#
_symmetry.space_group_name_H-M   'P 1'
#
loop_
_entity.id
_entity.type
_entity.pdbx_description
1 polymer ?
#
loop_
_entity_poly.entity_id
_entity_poly.type
_entity_poly.pdbx_seq_one_letter_code
_entity_poly.pdbx_strand_id
1 'polypeptide(L)'
;MDDRIIGILGGGQLGRMLVEASQRLNIETIVLDPDADSPAKQINSSKKHINGSFSDFDSILSLANKCDVLTIEIEHVNVKALEHISLEGRVKVYPSFSTIKIIQDKYLQKLHLIKYGNPVVENIAVNSTLEDIRLAGEKFGYPFMLKARTMAYDGRGNYKVDSLESCNSSLAAFEKVSLYAERWVSFEKELAVIVVRNEDGVIGSYPVVETVQSDNICRLVYAPARVPSSVSENAKRIAEKCVQCFSGAGVFCVEMFLTESGDIIINEIAPRPHNSGHYTIDACPTSQYESHIRSILNLPLSKDSFVFSTPDTSAIMLNLIANGSKMEYMETCKRALKVEGSIIHLYGKKEPRKGRKMGHITIVAASMSEAENKLYKIISFSEISLSSCLLAKESFVFRKPLVAIIMGSDSDLPVMKFAIEIFKKFDVPIMGPDIVSAHRTPRKLIEFSCNAAFNGYKVIIAGAGGAAHLPGMVASMTTLPVIGVPIKGSSLNGVDSLYSIVQMPRGVPVATVAIGNSTNAALLALRIIGTVDNRVKFLLDEYARNMEADVLLKNKLMFDFYKAKIGQTGCQTALLTLSTFTSLSSVFLYYYIYGNPIKAMTPEEHGLHPPKYPWPHKGFLSSYDHKSLRRGYQVYKEVCSACHSLNLVAWRNLVGVTHTVDEVKAMAEEYEYEDGPDDNGNMFMRPGKLFDYMPSPYPNEEAARAANAGAYPPDLSLIVKARHGGCDYIFSLLTGYMDPPAGVVLSNGMNYNPYFPNGQIAMARSLFDGLIEYHDGTPATTSQMAKDVVSFLNWAAEPEHDDRKRMGFQTLIILSTLFALNLWVKRFKWAPLKTRKIVYNRPQ
;
A
#
# COMPACT_ATOMS: atom_id res chain seq x y z
N MET A 1 -9.93 -47.14 11.65
CA MET A 1 -9.62 -46.36 12.88
C MET A 1 -10.66 -46.62 13.96
N ASP A 2 -11.88 -47.03 13.58
CA ASP A 2 -12.96 -47.42 14.47
C ASP A 2 -13.66 -48.63 13.83
N ASP A 3 -14.13 -49.59 14.62
CA ASP A 3 -14.78 -50.81 14.13
C ASP A 3 -16.29 -50.64 13.92
N ARG A 4 -16.88 -49.53 14.39
CA ARG A 4 -18.30 -49.22 14.20
C ARG A 4 -18.60 -48.92 12.74
N ILE A 5 -19.73 -49.44 12.27
CA ILE A 5 -20.24 -49.24 10.92
C ILE A 5 -21.22 -48.06 10.93
N ILE A 6 -21.03 -47.12 10.00
CA ILE A 6 -21.90 -45.96 9.84
C ILE A 6 -22.92 -46.21 8.71
N GLY A 7 -24.21 -46.17 9.04
CA GLY A 7 -25.30 -46.12 8.07
C GLY A 7 -25.57 -44.68 7.62
N ILE A 8 -25.63 -44.43 6.31
CA ILE A 8 -25.91 -43.11 5.74
C ILE A 8 -27.24 -43.16 4.98
N LEU A 9 -28.19 -42.32 5.39
CA LEU A 9 -29.48 -42.14 4.72
C LEU A 9 -29.36 -41.08 3.61
N GLY A 10 -29.32 -41.53 2.37
CA GLY A 10 -29.12 -40.70 1.17
C GLY A 10 -27.73 -40.92 0.56
N GLY A 11 -27.71 -41.20 -0.74
CA GLY A 11 -26.50 -41.48 -1.52
C GLY A 11 -26.06 -40.33 -2.41
N GLY A 12 -26.54 -39.10 -2.15
CA GLY A 12 -26.21 -37.91 -2.93
C GLY A 12 -24.75 -37.46 -2.80
N GLN A 13 -24.46 -36.24 -3.27
CA GLN A 13 -23.09 -35.72 -3.26
C GLN A 13 -22.53 -35.53 -1.85
N LEU A 14 -23.36 -35.20 -0.86
CA LEU A 14 -22.84 -35.03 0.50
C LEU A 14 -22.52 -36.40 1.11
N GLY A 15 -23.30 -37.42 0.75
CA GLY A 15 -23.11 -38.80 1.17
C GLY A 15 -21.81 -39.34 0.57
N ARG A 16 -21.53 -38.99 -0.69
CA ARG A 16 -20.25 -39.28 -1.33
C ARG A 16 -19.07 -38.70 -0.54
N MET A 17 -19.11 -37.41 -0.22
CA MET A 17 -18.02 -36.78 0.54
C MET A 17 -17.90 -37.29 1.98
N LEU A 18 -19.01 -37.75 2.60
CA LEU A 18 -18.97 -38.50 3.87
C LEU A 18 -18.26 -39.85 3.71
N VAL A 19 -18.52 -40.60 2.64
CA VAL A 19 -17.83 -41.85 2.33
C VAL A 19 -16.34 -41.61 2.11
N GLU A 20 -15.96 -40.58 1.34
CA GLU A 20 -14.54 -40.20 1.12
C GLU A 20 -13.82 -39.93 2.44
N ALA A 21 -14.44 -39.13 3.33
CA ALA A 21 -13.88 -38.83 4.64
C ALA A 21 -13.78 -40.07 5.55
N SER A 22 -14.79 -40.94 5.54
CA SER A 22 -14.84 -42.17 6.35
C SER A 22 -13.80 -43.19 5.91
N GLN A 23 -13.66 -43.41 4.61
CA GLN A 23 -12.70 -44.37 4.05
C GLN A 23 -11.26 -43.95 4.31
N ARG A 24 -10.96 -42.65 4.29
CA ARG A 24 -9.63 -42.14 4.67
C ARG A 24 -9.27 -42.49 6.12
N LEU A 25 -10.26 -42.62 7.00
CA LEU A 25 -10.08 -43.07 8.40
C LEU A 25 -10.20 -44.60 8.55
N ASN A 26 -10.38 -45.34 7.45
CA ASN A 26 -10.67 -46.78 7.46
C ASN A 26 -11.86 -47.11 8.38
N ILE A 27 -13.00 -46.45 8.14
CA ILE A 27 -14.29 -46.67 8.83
C ILE A 27 -15.30 -47.15 7.78
N GLU A 28 -15.96 -48.28 8.05
CA GLU A 28 -16.94 -48.86 7.11
C GLU A 28 -18.23 -48.04 7.10
N THR A 29 -18.78 -47.81 5.91
CA THR A 29 -20.04 -47.10 5.70
C THR A 29 -21.00 -47.92 4.84
N ILE A 30 -22.30 -47.86 5.15
CA ILE A 30 -23.36 -48.49 4.35
C ILE A 30 -24.38 -47.41 3.97
N VAL A 31 -24.64 -47.27 2.67
CA VAL A 31 -25.55 -46.26 2.13
C VAL A 31 -26.91 -46.87 1.81
N LEU A 32 -27.98 -46.18 2.22
CA LEU A 32 -29.35 -46.39 1.74
C LEU A 32 -29.71 -45.30 0.73
N ASP A 33 -29.99 -45.69 -0.50
CA ASP A 33 -30.47 -44.78 -1.55
C ASP A 33 -31.29 -45.57 -2.59
N PRO A 34 -32.35 -45.00 -3.18
CA PRO A 34 -33.14 -45.69 -4.21
C PRO A 34 -32.32 -45.96 -5.47
N ASP A 35 -31.35 -45.13 -5.82
CA ASP A 35 -30.46 -45.34 -6.96
C ASP A 35 -29.30 -46.26 -6.55
N ALA A 36 -29.18 -47.38 -7.27
CA ALA A 36 -28.10 -48.34 -7.10
C ALA A 36 -26.73 -47.76 -7.47
N ASP A 37 -26.71 -46.75 -8.36
CA ASP A 37 -25.51 -46.07 -8.84
C ASP A 37 -25.44 -44.62 -8.37
N SER A 38 -25.97 -44.36 -7.17
CA SER A 38 -25.92 -43.06 -6.52
C SER A 38 -24.46 -42.61 -6.25
N PRO A 39 -24.17 -41.29 -6.27
CA PRO A 39 -22.83 -40.74 -6.07
C PRO A 39 -22.00 -41.35 -4.93
N ALA A 40 -22.64 -41.65 -3.79
CA ALA A 40 -21.96 -42.24 -2.64
C ALA A 40 -21.61 -43.72 -2.84
N LYS A 41 -22.50 -44.50 -3.45
CA LYS A 41 -22.29 -45.94 -3.70
C LYS A 41 -21.18 -46.18 -4.73
N GLN A 42 -21.00 -45.27 -5.69
CA GLN A 42 -19.99 -45.36 -6.76
C GLN A 42 -18.55 -45.52 -6.27
N ILE A 43 -18.23 -44.93 -5.12
CA ILE A 43 -16.85 -44.88 -4.57
C ILE A 43 -16.70 -45.71 -3.30
N ASN A 44 -17.80 -46.23 -2.76
CA ASN A 44 -17.78 -46.97 -1.52
C ASN A 44 -17.26 -48.39 -1.76
N SER A 45 -16.35 -48.83 -0.90
CA SER A 45 -15.75 -50.16 -0.95
C SER A 45 -16.70 -51.25 -0.47
N SER A 46 -17.69 -50.91 0.36
CA SER A 46 -18.67 -51.87 0.88
C SER A 46 -19.72 -52.20 -0.18
N LYS A 47 -20.01 -53.49 -0.36
CA LYS A 47 -21.11 -53.95 -1.24
C LYS A 47 -22.43 -54.15 -0.48
N LYS A 48 -22.47 -53.85 0.82
CA LYS A 48 -23.62 -54.13 1.71
C LYS A 48 -24.75 -53.09 1.60
N HIS A 49 -24.67 -52.17 0.64
CA HIS A 49 -25.62 -51.08 0.43
C HIS A 49 -27.05 -51.56 0.21
N ILE A 50 -28.00 -50.68 0.51
CA ILE A 50 -29.42 -50.98 0.38
C ILE A 50 -30.00 -50.09 -0.72
N ASN A 51 -30.71 -50.74 -1.63
CA ASN A 51 -31.48 -50.08 -2.67
C ASN A 51 -32.91 -49.93 -2.15
N GLY A 52 -33.24 -48.75 -1.65
CA GLY A 52 -34.51 -48.49 -0.98
C GLY A 52 -34.68 -47.00 -0.71
N SER A 53 -35.93 -46.58 -0.49
CA SER A 53 -36.23 -45.18 -0.22
C SER A 53 -35.90 -44.82 1.23
N PHE A 54 -35.29 -43.67 1.46
CA PHE A 54 -35.11 -43.11 2.80
C PHE A 54 -36.41 -42.49 3.37
N SER A 55 -37.51 -42.55 2.64
CA SER A 55 -38.88 -42.29 3.14
C SER A 55 -39.60 -43.57 3.56
N ASP A 56 -39.09 -44.74 3.19
CA ASP A 56 -39.69 -46.03 3.51
C ASP A 56 -39.21 -46.51 4.89
N PHE A 57 -40.15 -46.99 5.71
CA PHE A 57 -39.86 -47.38 7.09
C PHE A 57 -38.98 -48.62 7.14
N ASP A 58 -39.33 -49.66 6.39
CA ASP A 58 -38.65 -50.95 6.41
C ASP A 58 -37.23 -50.88 5.83
N SER A 59 -37.03 -50.06 4.78
CA SER A 59 -35.72 -49.78 4.20
C SER A 59 -34.74 -49.18 5.23
N ILE A 60 -35.22 -48.27 6.09
CA ILE A 60 -34.39 -47.65 7.13
C ILE A 60 -34.07 -48.66 8.24
N LEU A 61 -35.04 -49.49 8.65
CA LEU A 61 -34.80 -50.57 9.62
C LEU A 61 -33.77 -51.59 9.10
N SER A 62 -33.85 -51.94 7.81
CA SER A 62 -32.89 -52.82 7.15
C SER A 62 -31.47 -52.25 7.19
N LEU A 63 -31.32 -50.92 7.03
CA LEU A 63 -30.03 -50.25 7.20
C LEU A 63 -29.56 -50.30 8.65
N ALA A 64 -30.46 -49.95 9.59
CA ALA A 64 -30.14 -49.95 11.02
C ALA A 64 -29.66 -51.33 11.50
N ASN A 65 -30.18 -52.43 10.95
CA ASN A 65 -29.75 -53.79 11.27
C ASN A 65 -28.31 -54.12 10.82
N LYS A 66 -27.69 -53.27 10.00
CA LYS A 66 -26.33 -53.47 9.46
C LYS A 66 -25.32 -52.43 9.92
N CYS A 67 -25.71 -51.48 10.77
CA CYS A 67 -24.84 -50.42 11.26
C CYS A 67 -24.97 -50.19 12.76
N ASP A 68 -23.98 -49.53 13.35
CA ASP A 68 -23.93 -49.18 14.78
C ASP A 68 -24.35 -47.71 15.01
N VAL A 69 -24.07 -46.85 14.03
CA VAL A 69 -24.43 -45.43 14.04
C VAL A 69 -25.12 -45.08 12.73
N LEU A 70 -26.24 -44.36 12.80
CA LEU A 70 -27.03 -43.92 11.66
C LEU A 70 -26.94 -42.39 11.53
N THR A 71 -26.64 -41.90 10.34
CA THR A 71 -26.63 -40.47 10.01
C THR A 71 -27.41 -40.17 8.74
N ILE A 72 -27.74 -38.89 8.53
CA ILE A 72 -28.49 -38.40 7.39
C ILE A 72 -27.65 -37.56 6.45
N GLU A 73 -27.84 -37.78 5.16
CA GLU A 73 -27.42 -36.85 4.12
C GLU A 73 -28.55 -35.89 3.74
N ILE A 74 -29.77 -36.39 3.72
CA ILE A 74 -30.96 -35.66 3.30
C ILE A 74 -31.87 -35.40 4.49
N GLU A 75 -32.45 -34.22 4.56
CA GLU A 75 -33.36 -33.86 5.65
C GLU A 75 -34.70 -34.60 5.56
N HIS A 76 -35.16 -34.91 4.35
CA HIS A 76 -36.48 -35.51 4.08
C HIS A 76 -36.45 -37.03 4.23
N VAL A 77 -36.35 -37.49 5.47
CA VAL A 77 -36.35 -38.92 5.86
C VAL A 77 -37.54 -39.27 6.72
N ASN A 78 -37.87 -40.56 6.82
CA ASN A 78 -38.97 -41.02 7.68
C ASN A 78 -38.61 -40.92 9.17
N VAL A 79 -39.05 -39.84 9.82
CA VAL A 79 -38.78 -39.56 11.23
C VAL A 79 -39.34 -40.62 12.17
N LYS A 80 -40.46 -41.27 11.83
CA LYS A 80 -41.05 -42.34 12.67
C LYS A 80 -40.13 -43.56 12.75
N ALA A 81 -39.46 -43.91 11.64
CA ALA A 81 -38.46 -44.97 11.63
C ALA A 81 -37.27 -44.60 12.52
N LEU A 82 -36.79 -43.36 12.44
CA LEU A 82 -35.69 -42.88 13.28
C LEU A 82 -36.04 -42.85 14.77
N GLU A 83 -37.26 -42.44 15.11
CA GLU A 83 -37.80 -42.46 16.47
C GLU A 83 -37.85 -43.90 17.00
N HIS A 84 -38.38 -44.84 16.21
CA HIS A 84 -38.41 -46.26 16.56
C HIS A 84 -37.01 -46.82 16.85
N ILE A 85 -36.07 -46.63 15.92
CA ILE A 85 -34.68 -47.10 16.05
C ILE A 85 -34.00 -46.47 17.26
N SER A 86 -34.22 -45.18 17.49
CA SER A 86 -33.63 -44.47 18.63
C SER A 86 -34.19 -44.94 19.97
N LEU A 87 -35.47 -45.36 20.02
CA LEU A 87 -36.12 -45.90 21.22
C LEU A 87 -35.73 -47.36 21.51
N GLU A 88 -35.46 -48.16 20.47
CA GLU A 88 -34.88 -49.51 20.63
C GLU A 88 -33.49 -49.49 21.28
N GLY A 89 -32.73 -48.40 21.08
CA GLY A 89 -31.44 -48.15 21.73
C GLY A 89 -30.25 -48.92 21.16
N ARG A 90 -30.45 -49.82 20.19
CA ARG A 90 -29.37 -50.60 19.55
C ARG A 90 -28.46 -49.75 18.66
N VAL A 91 -29.02 -48.78 17.94
CA VAL A 91 -28.29 -47.94 16.97
C VAL A 91 -28.42 -46.48 17.38
N LYS A 92 -27.32 -45.75 17.39
CA LYS A 92 -27.34 -44.30 17.66
C LYS A 92 -27.72 -43.54 16.41
N VAL A 93 -28.65 -42.59 16.52
CA VAL A 93 -29.12 -41.77 15.39
C VAL A 93 -28.65 -40.32 15.57
N TYR A 94 -27.89 -39.82 14.59
CA TYR A 94 -27.33 -38.47 14.61
C TYR A 94 -27.58 -37.69 13.30
N PRO A 95 -27.99 -36.41 13.37
CA PRO A 95 -28.53 -35.73 14.56
C PRO A 95 -29.75 -36.48 15.12
N SER A 96 -30.17 -36.12 16.34
CA SER A 96 -31.27 -36.85 16.98
C SER A 96 -32.56 -36.79 16.14
N PHE A 97 -33.40 -37.83 16.24
CA PHE A 97 -34.68 -37.85 15.54
C PHE A 97 -35.55 -36.62 15.92
N SER A 98 -35.48 -36.14 17.16
CA SER A 98 -36.18 -34.94 17.62
C SER A 98 -35.69 -33.67 16.90
N THR A 99 -34.38 -33.55 16.68
CA THR A 99 -33.80 -32.42 15.93
C THR A 99 -34.23 -32.47 14.47
N ILE A 100 -34.19 -33.64 13.83
CA ILE A 100 -34.65 -33.83 12.44
C ILE A 100 -36.14 -33.49 12.31
N LYS A 101 -36.97 -33.95 13.26
CA LYS A 101 -38.42 -33.64 13.31
C LYS A 101 -38.71 -32.15 13.34
N ILE A 102 -37.97 -31.40 14.16
CA ILE A 102 -38.14 -29.94 14.28
C ILE A 102 -37.67 -29.24 13.00
N ILE A 103 -36.55 -29.65 12.43
CA ILE A 103 -35.91 -28.94 11.31
C ILE A 103 -36.59 -29.24 9.97
N GLN A 104 -37.21 -30.41 9.80
CA GLN A 104 -38.01 -30.73 8.60
C GLN A 104 -39.17 -29.75 8.38
N ASP A 105 -39.71 -29.16 9.46
CA ASP A 105 -40.72 -28.10 9.41
C ASP A 105 -40.07 -26.74 9.70
N LYS A 106 -39.88 -25.96 8.64
CA LYS A 106 -39.20 -24.66 8.70
C LYS A 106 -39.89 -23.66 9.65
N TYR A 107 -41.21 -23.78 9.84
CA TYR A 107 -41.93 -22.94 10.80
C TYR A 107 -41.69 -23.40 12.25
N LEU A 108 -41.72 -24.71 12.52
CA LEU A 108 -41.36 -25.25 13.84
C LEU A 108 -39.91 -24.94 14.20
N GLN A 109 -38.99 -24.99 13.24
CA GLN A 109 -37.61 -24.54 13.43
C GLN A 109 -37.54 -23.10 13.90
N LYS A 110 -38.26 -22.17 13.26
CA LYS A 110 -38.33 -20.75 13.68
C LYS A 110 -38.86 -20.62 15.11
N LEU A 111 -39.98 -21.28 15.42
CA LEU A 111 -40.57 -21.25 16.76
C LEU A 111 -39.62 -21.79 17.82
N HIS A 112 -38.91 -22.88 17.52
CA HIS A 112 -37.89 -23.44 18.40
C HIS A 112 -36.76 -22.44 18.64
N LEU A 113 -36.24 -21.79 17.60
CA LEU A 113 -35.19 -20.79 17.72
C LEU A 113 -35.65 -19.55 18.53
N ILE A 114 -36.89 -19.08 18.34
CA ILE A 114 -37.49 -17.98 19.11
C ILE A 114 -37.57 -18.34 20.59
N LYS A 115 -38.00 -19.56 20.91
CA LYS A 115 -38.11 -20.05 22.30
C LYS A 115 -36.77 -19.95 23.06
N TYR A 116 -35.64 -20.10 22.37
CA TYR A 116 -34.30 -19.98 22.94
C TYR A 116 -33.66 -18.59 22.74
N GLY A 117 -34.42 -17.59 22.31
CA GLY A 117 -33.97 -16.21 22.17
C GLY A 117 -32.91 -16.04 21.07
N ASN A 118 -33.06 -16.75 19.95
CA ASN A 118 -32.23 -16.55 18.76
C ASN A 118 -32.92 -15.59 17.77
N PRO A 119 -32.15 -14.73 17.08
CA PRO A 119 -32.70 -13.70 16.22
C PRO A 119 -33.19 -14.31 14.89
N VAL A 120 -34.48 -14.61 14.79
CA VAL A 120 -35.10 -15.02 13.52
C VAL A 120 -35.96 -13.90 12.96
N VAL A 121 -36.19 -13.93 11.64
CA VAL A 121 -37.18 -13.05 11.01
C VAL A 121 -38.57 -13.28 11.61
N GLU A 122 -39.33 -12.20 11.76
CA GLU A 122 -40.72 -12.29 12.20
C GLU A 122 -41.54 -13.14 11.21
N ASN A 123 -42.33 -14.07 11.74
CA ASN A 123 -43.04 -15.06 10.96
C ASN A 123 -44.40 -15.41 11.58
N ILE A 124 -45.33 -15.89 10.76
CA ILE A 124 -46.66 -16.37 11.16
C ILE A 124 -47.05 -17.62 10.35
N ALA A 125 -47.84 -18.51 10.93
CA ALA A 125 -48.46 -19.62 10.20
C ALA A 125 -49.57 -19.12 9.26
N VAL A 126 -49.75 -19.79 8.12
CA VAL A 126 -50.76 -19.44 7.09
C VAL A 126 -51.49 -20.72 6.68
N ASN A 127 -52.83 -20.77 6.78
CA ASN A 127 -53.61 -21.98 6.49
C ASN A 127 -53.94 -22.16 5.00
N SER A 128 -53.07 -21.69 4.10
CA SER A 128 -53.24 -21.81 2.65
C SER A 128 -54.60 -21.29 2.14
N THR A 129 -55.12 -20.25 2.79
CA THR A 129 -56.30 -19.49 2.37
C THR A 129 -55.86 -18.11 1.90
N LEU A 130 -56.63 -17.51 0.97
CA LEU A 130 -56.32 -16.16 0.48
C LEU A 130 -56.39 -15.11 1.61
N GLU A 131 -57.30 -15.31 2.57
CA GLU A 131 -57.49 -14.39 3.68
C GLU A 131 -56.29 -14.39 4.63
N ASP A 132 -55.74 -15.57 4.96
CA ASP A 132 -54.56 -15.65 5.81
C ASP A 132 -53.33 -15.02 5.14
N ILE A 133 -53.21 -15.11 3.81
CA ILE A 133 -52.16 -14.45 3.04
C ILE A 133 -52.33 -12.93 3.07
N ARG A 134 -53.58 -12.43 2.99
CA ARG A 134 -53.87 -10.99 3.14
C ARG A 134 -53.54 -10.49 4.54
N LEU A 135 -53.91 -11.24 5.58
CA LEU A 135 -53.56 -10.92 6.97
C LEU A 135 -52.04 -10.87 7.18
N ALA A 136 -51.28 -11.75 6.50
CA ALA A 136 -49.81 -11.67 6.49
C ALA A 136 -49.30 -10.36 5.86
N GLY A 137 -49.92 -9.93 4.74
CA GLY A 137 -49.62 -8.66 4.08
C GLY A 137 -49.98 -7.43 4.93
N GLU A 138 -51.09 -7.47 5.68
CA GLU A 138 -51.45 -6.41 6.64
C GLU A 138 -50.46 -6.33 7.79
N LYS A 139 -49.97 -7.48 8.27
CA LYS A 139 -49.02 -7.55 9.39
C LYS A 139 -47.61 -7.11 8.99
N PHE A 140 -47.09 -7.59 7.87
CA PHE A 140 -45.68 -7.39 7.48
C PHE A 140 -45.46 -6.27 6.47
N GLY A 141 -46.52 -5.80 5.81
CA GLY A 141 -46.40 -5.00 4.61
C GLY A 141 -45.91 -5.83 3.41
N TYR A 142 -45.68 -5.14 2.28
CA TYR A 142 -45.16 -5.74 1.06
C TYR A 142 -43.76 -5.17 0.72
N PRO A 143 -42.85 -5.99 0.16
CA PRO A 143 -43.01 -7.42 -0.05
C PRO A 143 -42.92 -8.23 1.26
N PHE A 144 -43.46 -9.44 1.25
CA PHE A 144 -43.17 -10.48 2.24
C PHE A 144 -42.91 -11.82 1.54
N MET A 145 -42.36 -12.79 2.26
CA MET A 145 -42.03 -14.11 1.70
C MET A 145 -43.00 -15.17 2.22
N LEU A 146 -43.69 -15.84 1.31
CA LEU A 146 -44.54 -16.99 1.59
C LEU A 146 -43.76 -18.27 1.32
N LYS A 147 -43.71 -19.18 2.30
CA LYS A 147 -42.89 -20.39 2.24
C LYS A 147 -43.68 -21.64 2.60
N ALA A 148 -43.39 -22.74 1.92
CA ALA A 148 -43.83 -24.06 2.32
C ALA A 148 -43.10 -24.48 3.61
N ARG A 149 -43.84 -25.07 4.55
CA ARG A 149 -43.27 -25.51 5.83
C ARG A 149 -42.32 -26.70 5.67
N THR A 150 -42.60 -27.59 4.73
CA THR A 150 -41.84 -28.82 4.49
C THR A 150 -41.47 -28.94 3.02
N MET A 151 -40.47 -29.77 2.69
CA MET A 151 -40.05 -30.09 1.30
C MET A 151 -39.55 -28.88 0.48
N ALA A 152 -39.19 -27.77 1.13
CA ALA A 152 -38.61 -26.60 0.48
C ALA A 152 -37.08 -26.74 0.36
N TYR A 153 -36.53 -26.47 -0.83
CA TYR A 153 -35.07 -26.50 -1.09
C TYR A 153 -34.74 -25.74 -2.39
N ASP A 154 -33.55 -25.13 -2.47
CA ASP A 154 -33.05 -24.43 -3.68
C ASP A 154 -34.11 -23.50 -4.32
N GLY A 155 -34.82 -22.73 -3.48
CA GLY A 155 -35.90 -21.81 -3.87
C GLY A 155 -37.27 -22.43 -4.16
N ARG A 156 -37.37 -23.76 -4.29
CA ARG A 156 -38.67 -24.44 -4.41
C ARG A 156 -39.42 -24.33 -3.09
N GLY A 157 -40.71 -24.02 -3.18
CA GLY A 157 -41.53 -23.78 -2.00
C GLY A 157 -41.35 -22.38 -1.41
N ASN A 158 -40.76 -21.42 -2.12
CA ASN A 158 -40.73 -20.01 -1.74
C ASN A 158 -41.45 -19.17 -2.80
N TYR A 159 -42.25 -18.19 -2.38
CA TYR A 159 -42.92 -17.24 -3.25
C TYR A 159 -42.86 -15.84 -2.64
N LYS A 160 -42.28 -14.89 -3.37
CA LYS A 160 -42.26 -13.48 -2.97
C LYS A 160 -43.59 -12.84 -3.32
N VAL A 161 -44.29 -12.32 -2.31
CA VAL A 161 -45.57 -11.62 -2.50
C VAL A 161 -45.27 -10.12 -2.51
N ASP A 162 -45.30 -9.50 -3.68
CA ASP A 162 -44.91 -8.10 -3.89
C ASP A 162 -46.06 -7.10 -3.69
N SER A 163 -47.31 -7.55 -3.77
CA SER A 163 -48.50 -6.68 -3.67
C SER A 163 -49.75 -7.48 -3.32
N LEU A 164 -50.84 -6.78 -3.02
CA LEU A 164 -52.15 -7.39 -2.76
C LEU A 164 -52.67 -8.20 -3.96
N GLU A 165 -52.36 -7.78 -5.19
CA GLU A 165 -52.74 -8.48 -6.42
C GLU A 165 -51.99 -9.81 -6.58
N SER A 166 -50.75 -9.87 -6.07
CA SER A 166 -49.90 -11.06 -6.09
C SER A 166 -50.40 -12.18 -5.15
N CYS A 167 -51.26 -11.86 -4.16
CA CYS A 167 -51.77 -12.83 -3.19
C CYS A 167 -52.47 -14.02 -3.86
N ASN A 168 -53.29 -13.79 -4.90
CA ASN A 168 -53.98 -14.86 -5.64
C ASN A 168 -52.99 -15.79 -6.34
N SER A 169 -52.03 -15.20 -7.06
CA SER A 169 -50.97 -15.92 -7.78
C SER A 169 -50.05 -16.69 -6.84
N SER A 170 -49.80 -16.15 -5.65
CA SER A 170 -48.98 -16.79 -4.63
C SER A 170 -49.61 -18.08 -4.13
N LEU A 171 -50.93 -18.09 -3.90
CA LEU A 171 -51.63 -19.29 -3.43
C LEU A 171 -51.65 -20.38 -4.51
N ALA A 172 -51.84 -19.99 -5.77
CA ALA A 172 -51.83 -20.92 -6.89
C ALA A 172 -50.45 -21.60 -7.11
N ALA A 173 -49.36 -20.98 -6.63
CA ALA A 173 -48.01 -21.54 -6.75
C ALA A 173 -47.74 -22.73 -5.78
N PHE A 174 -48.62 -22.98 -4.81
CA PHE A 174 -48.45 -24.05 -3.81
C PHE A 174 -49.53 -25.12 -3.92
N GLU A 175 -49.13 -26.39 -4.03
CA GLU A 175 -50.05 -27.54 -4.10
C GLU A 175 -50.56 -27.96 -2.71
N LYS A 176 -51.60 -27.32 -2.16
CA LYS A 176 -52.26 -27.68 -0.88
C LYS A 176 -51.30 -28.11 0.26
N VAL A 177 -50.15 -27.46 0.35
CA VAL A 177 -49.15 -27.68 1.41
C VAL A 177 -49.37 -26.69 2.55
N SER A 178 -48.93 -27.03 3.76
CA SER A 178 -48.95 -26.10 4.89
C SER A 178 -47.91 -24.99 4.68
N LEU A 179 -48.31 -23.74 4.89
CA LEU A 179 -47.50 -22.56 4.61
C LEU A 179 -47.19 -21.77 5.88
N TYR A 180 -46.18 -20.91 5.77
CA TYR A 180 -45.93 -19.84 6.71
C TYR A 180 -45.44 -18.60 5.95
N ALA A 181 -45.69 -17.42 6.50
CA ALA A 181 -45.21 -16.16 5.95
C ALA A 181 -44.14 -15.58 6.87
N GLU A 182 -43.13 -14.95 6.28
CA GLU A 182 -42.11 -14.19 6.98
C GLU A 182 -41.93 -12.81 6.37
N ARG A 183 -41.60 -11.84 7.22
CA ARG A 183 -41.32 -10.47 6.79
C ARG A 183 -40.17 -10.48 5.78
N TRP A 184 -40.25 -9.64 4.75
CA TRP A 184 -39.11 -9.46 3.85
C TRP A 184 -37.94 -8.81 4.59
N VAL A 185 -36.76 -9.42 4.48
CA VAL A 185 -35.53 -8.89 5.07
C VAL A 185 -34.75 -8.17 3.98
N SER A 186 -34.55 -6.87 4.13
CA SER A 186 -33.58 -6.12 3.34
C SER A 186 -32.18 -6.38 3.88
N PHE A 187 -31.45 -7.28 3.24
CA PHE A 187 -30.11 -7.69 3.64
C PHE A 187 -29.05 -7.19 2.66
N GLU A 188 -27.87 -6.87 3.20
CA GLU A 188 -26.67 -6.52 2.43
C GLU A 188 -25.98 -7.79 1.92
N LYS A 189 -25.88 -8.82 2.78
CA LYS A 189 -25.18 -10.07 2.49
C LYS A 189 -25.89 -11.28 3.10
N GLU A 190 -25.78 -12.41 2.43
CA GLU A 190 -26.11 -13.72 3.00
C GLU A 190 -24.84 -14.33 3.57
N LEU A 191 -24.92 -14.79 4.82
CA LEU A 191 -23.83 -15.43 5.53
C LEU A 191 -24.21 -16.87 5.87
N ALA A 192 -23.20 -17.73 6.01
CA ALA A 192 -23.39 -19.06 6.57
C ALA A 192 -22.27 -19.41 7.53
N VAL A 193 -22.58 -20.22 8.53
CA VAL A 193 -21.61 -20.77 9.48
C VAL A 193 -21.82 -22.26 9.60
N ILE A 194 -20.77 -23.04 9.37
CA ILE A 194 -20.77 -24.48 9.63
C ILE A 194 -20.34 -24.70 11.07
N VAL A 195 -21.23 -25.28 11.87
CA VAL A 195 -21.05 -25.58 13.29
C VAL A 195 -21.02 -27.09 13.46
N VAL A 196 -20.11 -27.56 14.30
CA VAL A 196 -19.92 -28.96 14.64
C VAL A 196 -20.27 -29.13 16.11
N ARG A 197 -21.04 -30.16 16.43
CA ARG A 197 -21.41 -30.54 17.80
C ARG A 197 -21.11 -32.03 17.98
N ASN A 198 -20.30 -32.41 18.96
CA ASN A 198 -20.07 -33.83 19.27
C ASN A 198 -21.13 -34.38 20.22
N GLU A 199 -21.03 -35.68 20.55
CA GLU A 199 -21.94 -36.35 21.47
C GLU A 199 -21.92 -35.72 22.87
N ASP A 200 -20.73 -35.34 23.36
CA ASP A 200 -20.53 -34.69 24.67
C ASP A 200 -21.05 -33.24 24.73
N GLY A 201 -21.52 -32.69 23.60
CA GLY A 201 -22.03 -31.32 23.50
C GLY A 201 -20.95 -30.25 23.33
N VAL A 202 -19.69 -30.64 23.11
CA VAL A 202 -18.62 -29.75 22.67
C VAL A 202 -18.95 -29.21 21.29
N ILE A 203 -18.82 -27.88 21.15
CA ILE A 203 -19.15 -27.16 19.93
C ILE A 203 -17.93 -26.43 19.41
N GLY A 204 -17.78 -26.43 18.09
CA GLY A 204 -16.86 -25.57 17.36
C GLY A 204 -17.47 -25.15 16.04
N SER A 205 -16.97 -24.09 15.43
CA SER A 205 -17.43 -23.64 14.12
C SER A 205 -16.28 -23.24 13.21
N TYR A 206 -16.49 -23.51 11.93
CA TYR A 206 -15.66 -23.04 10.84
C TYR A 206 -15.78 -21.51 10.66
N PRO A 207 -14.87 -20.88 9.90
CA PRO A 207 -14.97 -19.48 9.53
C PRO A 207 -16.33 -19.15 8.88
N VAL A 208 -16.82 -17.95 9.19
CA VAL A 208 -18.04 -17.41 8.58
C VAL A 208 -17.79 -17.21 7.09
N VAL A 209 -18.75 -17.61 6.27
CA VAL A 209 -18.68 -17.44 4.82
C VAL A 209 -19.78 -16.53 4.30
N GLU A 210 -19.50 -15.82 3.23
CA GLU A 210 -20.52 -15.10 2.44
C GLU A 210 -20.98 -16.02 1.33
N THR A 211 -22.29 -16.22 1.20
CA THR A 211 -22.89 -17.02 0.14
C THR A 211 -23.54 -16.11 -0.88
N VAL A 212 -23.29 -16.34 -2.17
CA VAL A 212 -23.97 -15.63 -3.25
C VAL A 212 -24.90 -16.59 -3.97
N GLN A 213 -26.19 -16.31 -3.91
CA GLN A 213 -27.25 -17.06 -4.58
C GLN A 213 -27.53 -16.48 -5.97
N SER A 214 -27.88 -17.33 -6.93
CA SER A 214 -28.45 -16.96 -8.24
C SER A 214 -29.64 -17.86 -8.50
N ASP A 215 -30.80 -17.29 -8.83
CA ASP A 215 -32.07 -18.04 -8.98
C ASP A 215 -32.39 -18.93 -7.77
N ASN A 216 -32.10 -18.44 -6.55
CA ASN A 216 -32.21 -19.17 -5.28
C ASN A 216 -31.32 -20.44 -5.16
N ILE A 217 -30.27 -20.54 -5.98
CA ILE A 217 -29.26 -21.60 -5.92
C ILE A 217 -27.90 -21.01 -5.59
N CYS A 218 -27.22 -21.60 -4.60
CA CYS A 218 -25.91 -21.09 -4.16
C CYS A 218 -24.89 -21.26 -5.29
N ARG A 219 -24.35 -20.15 -5.78
CA ARG A 219 -23.39 -20.10 -6.90
C ARG A 219 -21.96 -19.98 -6.42
N LEU A 220 -21.70 -19.05 -5.48
CA LEU A 220 -20.39 -18.75 -4.92
C LEU A 220 -20.43 -18.78 -3.40
N VAL A 221 -19.29 -19.13 -2.79
CA VAL A 221 -19.06 -19.02 -1.36
C VAL A 221 -17.68 -18.40 -1.15
N TYR A 222 -17.62 -17.30 -0.41
CA TYR A 222 -16.39 -16.60 -0.06
C TYR A 222 -16.03 -16.93 1.40
N ALA A 223 -14.83 -17.47 1.62
CA ALA A 223 -14.30 -17.84 2.92
C ALA A 223 -12.91 -17.20 3.14
N PRO A 224 -12.72 -16.31 4.13
CA PRO A 224 -13.74 -15.78 5.04
C PRO A 224 -14.76 -14.87 4.33
N ALA A 225 -15.91 -14.65 4.96
CA ALA A 225 -16.89 -13.66 4.52
C ALA A 225 -16.25 -12.27 4.39
N ARG A 226 -16.62 -11.50 3.35
CA ARG A 226 -16.11 -10.14 3.12
C ARG A 226 -16.86 -9.13 4.00
N VAL A 227 -16.73 -9.28 5.31
CA VAL A 227 -17.38 -8.45 6.35
C VAL A 227 -16.37 -8.09 7.44
N PRO A 228 -16.62 -7.05 8.25
CA PRO A 228 -15.78 -6.72 9.39
C PRO A 228 -15.64 -7.89 10.37
N SER A 229 -14.49 -8.02 11.04
CA SER A 229 -14.23 -9.09 12.01
C SER A 229 -15.25 -9.14 13.13
N SER A 230 -15.73 -7.99 13.60
CA SER A 230 -16.80 -7.88 14.61
C SER A 230 -18.10 -8.55 14.16
N VAL A 231 -18.47 -8.43 12.88
CA VAL A 231 -19.65 -9.08 12.29
C VAL A 231 -19.42 -10.60 12.20
N SER A 232 -18.24 -11.03 11.75
CA SER A 232 -17.90 -12.46 11.71
C SER A 232 -17.92 -13.11 13.09
N GLU A 233 -17.34 -12.47 14.11
CA GLU A 233 -17.36 -12.98 15.48
C GLU A 233 -18.78 -13.05 16.05
N ASN A 234 -19.61 -12.04 15.75
CA ASN A 234 -21.01 -12.05 16.16
C ASN A 234 -21.82 -13.16 15.47
N ALA A 235 -21.64 -13.33 14.16
CA ALA A 235 -22.28 -14.40 13.38
C ALA A 235 -21.90 -15.77 13.93
N LYS A 236 -20.61 -15.99 14.20
CA LYS A 236 -20.11 -17.23 14.80
C LYS A 236 -20.78 -17.52 16.15
N ARG A 237 -20.81 -16.53 17.05
CA ARG A 237 -21.43 -16.66 18.38
C ARG A 237 -22.92 -17.00 18.29
N ILE A 238 -23.65 -16.33 17.41
CA ILE A 238 -25.08 -16.57 17.21
C ILE A 238 -25.29 -17.97 16.63
N ALA A 239 -24.48 -18.40 15.66
CA ALA A 239 -24.60 -19.73 15.05
C ALA A 239 -24.34 -20.85 16.07
N GLU A 240 -23.28 -20.73 16.88
CA GLU A 240 -22.98 -21.69 17.95
C GLU A 240 -24.13 -21.76 18.98
N LYS A 241 -24.67 -20.61 19.41
CA LYS A 241 -25.84 -20.54 20.30
C LYS A 241 -27.09 -21.18 19.69
N CYS A 242 -27.32 -20.98 18.39
CA CYS A 242 -28.45 -21.60 17.69
C CYS A 242 -28.33 -23.13 17.68
N VAL A 243 -27.12 -23.67 17.50
CA VAL A 243 -26.92 -25.12 17.45
C VAL A 243 -26.97 -25.76 18.84
N GLN A 244 -26.60 -25.02 19.89
CA GLN A 244 -26.74 -25.47 21.29
C GLN A 244 -28.17 -25.86 21.69
N CYS A 245 -29.20 -25.29 21.05
CA CYS A 245 -30.59 -25.61 21.37
C CYS A 245 -31.11 -26.91 20.74
N PHE A 246 -30.30 -27.59 19.91
CA PHE A 246 -30.62 -28.89 19.32
C PHE A 246 -29.83 -30.01 20.00
N SER A 247 -30.40 -31.21 19.98
CA SER A 247 -29.79 -32.42 20.54
C SER A 247 -29.18 -33.31 19.44
N GLY A 248 -28.17 -34.09 19.82
CA GLY A 248 -27.46 -35.02 18.92
C GLY A 248 -26.15 -34.43 18.39
N ALA A 249 -25.31 -35.31 17.84
CA ALA A 249 -24.04 -34.97 17.26
C ALA A 249 -24.13 -34.72 15.75
N GLY A 250 -23.10 -34.12 15.18
CA GLY A 250 -22.96 -33.93 13.75
C GLY A 250 -22.58 -32.50 13.38
N VAL A 251 -22.88 -32.16 12.13
CA VAL A 251 -22.62 -30.85 11.53
C VAL A 251 -23.94 -30.17 11.24
N PHE A 252 -23.98 -28.88 11.50
CA PHE A 252 -25.11 -28.00 11.31
C PHE A 252 -24.66 -26.78 10.51
N CYS A 253 -25.38 -26.42 9.47
CA CYS A 253 -25.18 -25.14 8.80
C CYS A 253 -26.23 -24.16 9.28
N VAL A 254 -25.80 -23.00 9.73
CA VAL A 254 -26.68 -21.89 10.10
C VAL A 254 -26.58 -20.83 9.01
N GLU A 255 -27.66 -20.63 8.27
CA GLU A 255 -27.78 -19.58 7.26
C GLU A 255 -28.35 -18.30 7.88
N MET A 256 -27.79 -17.17 7.48
CA MET A 256 -28.03 -15.88 8.11
C MET A 256 -28.12 -14.77 7.07
N PHE A 257 -28.84 -13.71 7.41
CA PHE A 257 -28.85 -12.43 6.71
C PHE A 257 -28.13 -11.39 7.54
N LEU A 258 -27.24 -10.63 6.90
CA LEU A 258 -26.66 -9.40 7.44
C LEU A 258 -27.46 -8.21 6.90
N THR A 259 -28.10 -7.44 7.79
CA THR A 259 -28.85 -6.24 7.40
C THR A 259 -27.93 -5.04 7.21
N GLU A 260 -28.43 -4.00 6.54
CA GLU A 260 -27.72 -2.70 6.37
C GLU A 260 -27.40 -2.01 7.72
N SER A 261 -28.18 -2.31 8.77
CA SER A 261 -27.94 -1.84 10.14
C SER A 261 -26.81 -2.61 10.85
N GLY A 262 -26.32 -3.71 10.27
CA GLY A 262 -25.32 -4.59 10.88
C GLY A 262 -25.90 -5.71 11.75
N ASP A 263 -27.22 -5.91 11.75
CA ASP A 263 -27.88 -6.98 12.50
C ASP A 263 -27.78 -8.33 11.77
N ILE A 264 -27.73 -9.40 12.55
CA ILE A 264 -27.64 -10.79 12.04
C ILE A 264 -28.95 -11.50 12.34
N ILE A 265 -29.63 -11.96 11.29
CA ILE A 265 -30.92 -12.64 11.37
C ILE A 265 -30.79 -14.05 10.80
N ILE A 266 -31.23 -15.07 11.53
CA ILE A 266 -31.22 -16.46 11.07
C ILE A 266 -32.29 -16.68 10.00
N ASN A 267 -31.84 -17.15 8.84
CA ASN A 267 -32.71 -17.65 7.77
C ASN A 267 -33.17 -19.08 8.09
N GLU A 268 -32.24 -20.04 8.13
CA GLU A 268 -32.56 -21.43 8.42
C GLU A 268 -31.34 -22.20 8.95
N ILE A 269 -31.60 -23.41 9.43
CA ILE A 269 -30.56 -24.35 9.87
C ILE A 269 -30.73 -25.68 9.13
N ALA A 270 -29.63 -26.21 8.58
CA ALA A 270 -29.56 -27.54 7.98
C ALA A 270 -28.75 -28.46 8.90
N PRO A 271 -29.28 -29.60 9.38
CA PRO A 271 -28.64 -30.46 10.37
C PRO A 271 -27.82 -31.55 9.69
N ARG A 272 -26.96 -31.13 8.76
CA ARG A 272 -26.12 -31.99 7.91
C ARG A 272 -24.96 -31.17 7.35
N PRO A 273 -23.93 -31.82 6.78
CA PRO A 273 -22.98 -31.13 5.92
C PRO A 273 -23.70 -30.30 4.85
N HIS A 274 -23.16 -29.13 4.54
CA HIS A 274 -23.84 -28.14 3.72
C HIS A 274 -22.97 -27.67 2.55
N ASN A 275 -23.63 -27.17 1.51
CA ASN A 275 -22.98 -26.69 0.29
C ASN A 275 -22.01 -25.54 0.57
N SER A 276 -22.42 -24.60 1.44
CA SER A 276 -21.56 -23.49 1.87
C SER A 276 -20.32 -23.92 2.67
N GLY A 277 -20.22 -25.20 3.06
CA GLY A 277 -19.07 -25.75 3.77
C GLY A 277 -18.09 -26.51 2.89
N HIS A 278 -18.31 -26.68 1.57
CA HIS A 278 -17.41 -27.55 0.77
C HIS A 278 -15.98 -27.01 0.70
N TYR A 279 -15.79 -25.69 0.81
CA TYR A 279 -14.46 -25.08 0.86
C TYR A 279 -13.56 -25.67 1.96
N THR A 280 -14.15 -26.20 3.04
CA THR A 280 -13.41 -26.81 4.17
C THR A 280 -12.64 -28.07 3.76
N ILE A 281 -12.96 -28.70 2.62
CA ILE A 281 -12.20 -29.85 2.11
C ILE A 281 -10.77 -29.44 1.78
N ASP A 282 -10.60 -28.27 1.16
CA ASP A 282 -9.32 -27.84 0.59
C ASP A 282 -8.66 -26.70 1.39
N ALA A 283 -9.43 -25.94 2.17
CA ALA A 283 -8.96 -24.74 2.87
C ALA A 283 -8.77 -24.91 4.39
N CYS A 284 -9.23 -26.02 4.97
CA CYS A 284 -9.14 -26.29 6.41
C CYS A 284 -8.39 -27.62 6.67
N PRO A 285 -7.77 -27.79 7.85
CA PRO A 285 -7.10 -29.05 8.22
C PRO A 285 -8.05 -30.25 8.29
N THR A 286 -9.30 -30.00 8.67
CA THR A 286 -10.36 -31.01 8.80
C THR A 286 -11.58 -30.51 8.05
N SER A 287 -12.08 -31.29 7.10
CA SER A 287 -13.27 -30.94 6.34
C SER A 287 -14.54 -31.07 7.19
N GLN A 288 -15.61 -30.38 6.82
CA GLN A 288 -16.91 -30.56 7.49
C GLN A 288 -17.36 -32.04 7.49
N TYR A 289 -16.94 -32.83 6.50
CA TYR A 289 -17.29 -34.24 6.38
C TYR A 289 -16.54 -35.08 7.40
N GLU A 290 -15.23 -34.87 7.53
CA GLU A 290 -14.45 -35.56 8.56
C GLU A 290 -14.91 -35.13 9.97
N SER A 291 -15.16 -33.84 10.19
CA SER A 291 -15.74 -33.34 11.44
C SER A 291 -17.10 -33.97 11.73
N HIS A 292 -17.94 -34.19 10.72
CA HIS A 292 -19.19 -34.92 10.89
C HIS A 292 -18.94 -36.36 11.35
N ILE A 293 -18.08 -37.12 10.67
CA ILE A 293 -17.75 -38.51 11.05
C ILE A 293 -17.15 -38.59 12.46
N ARG A 294 -16.20 -37.71 12.79
CA ARG A 294 -15.58 -37.65 14.11
C ARG A 294 -16.59 -37.27 15.19
N SER A 295 -17.49 -36.33 14.93
CA SER A 295 -18.50 -35.92 15.91
C SER A 295 -19.53 -37.00 16.22
N ILE A 296 -20.02 -37.74 15.22
CA ILE A 296 -21.02 -38.81 15.43
C ILE A 296 -20.43 -40.10 16.02
N LEU A 297 -19.13 -40.30 15.90
CA LEU A 297 -18.39 -41.39 16.56
C LEU A 297 -17.74 -40.95 17.88
N ASN A 298 -17.89 -39.68 18.27
CA ASN A 298 -17.20 -39.06 19.39
C ASN A 298 -15.67 -39.24 19.39
N LEU A 299 -15.06 -39.19 18.21
CA LEU A 299 -13.60 -39.11 18.06
C LEU A 299 -13.13 -37.67 18.40
N PRO A 300 -11.89 -37.50 18.91
CA PRO A 300 -11.40 -36.19 19.34
C PRO A 300 -11.49 -35.14 18.22
N LEU A 301 -11.81 -33.89 18.54
CA LEU A 301 -11.74 -32.72 17.64
C LEU A 301 -11.12 -31.56 18.42
N SER A 302 -10.13 -30.88 17.84
CA SER A 302 -9.48 -29.71 18.44
C SER A 302 -10.06 -28.41 17.88
N LYS A 303 -9.85 -27.29 18.57
CA LYS A 303 -10.23 -25.96 18.02
C LYS A 303 -9.54 -25.68 16.69
N ASP A 304 -8.31 -26.15 16.51
CA ASP A 304 -7.53 -26.01 15.28
C ASP A 304 -8.10 -26.85 14.11
N SER A 305 -9.05 -27.75 14.37
CA SER A 305 -9.76 -28.49 13.32
C SER A 305 -10.71 -27.59 12.52
N PHE A 306 -11.09 -26.43 13.08
CA PHE A 306 -12.12 -25.53 12.52
C PHE A 306 -11.57 -24.18 12.05
N VAL A 307 -10.26 -24.08 11.83
CA VAL A 307 -9.62 -22.87 11.31
C VAL A 307 -9.13 -23.09 9.88
N PHE A 308 -8.71 -22.04 9.21
CA PHE A 308 -8.01 -22.19 7.94
C PHE A 308 -6.64 -22.83 8.15
N SER A 309 -6.14 -23.56 7.15
CA SER A 309 -4.85 -24.25 7.22
C SER A 309 -3.66 -23.32 7.48
N THR A 310 -3.75 -22.06 7.04
CA THR A 310 -2.79 -20.98 7.38
C THR A 310 -3.52 -19.67 7.67
N PRO A 311 -2.90 -18.70 8.39
CA PRO A 311 -3.52 -17.40 8.67
C PRO A 311 -3.90 -16.60 7.41
N ASP A 312 -3.14 -16.77 6.33
CA ASP A 312 -3.34 -16.04 5.07
C ASP A 312 -4.24 -16.81 4.07
N THR A 313 -4.78 -17.96 4.45
CA THR A 313 -5.63 -18.74 3.55
C THR A 313 -6.96 -18.02 3.31
N SER A 314 -7.28 -17.82 2.04
CA SER A 314 -8.61 -17.44 1.56
C SER A 314 -9.08 -18.45 0.52
N ALA A 315 -10.38 -18.71 0.49
CA ALA A 315 -11.00 -19.63 -0.45
C ALA A 315 -12.27 -19.07 -1.08
N ILE A 316 -12.46 -19.37 -2.37
CA ILE A 316 -13.74 -19.18 -3.06
C ILE A 316 -14.20 -20.52 -3.61
N MET A 317 -15.40 -20.94 -3.22
CA MET A 317 -16.05 -22.11 -3.77
C MET A 317 -17.02 -21.69 -4.88
N LEU A 318 -16.89 -22.31 -6.05
CA LEU A 318 -17.73 -22.13 -7.23
C LEU A 318 -18.54 -23.40 -7.48
N ASN A 319 -19.88 -23.33 -7.39
CA ASN A 319 -20.73 -24.46 -7.71
C ASN A 319 -20.80 -24.72 -9.22
N LEU A 320 -20.72 -25.98 -9.64
CA LEU A 320 -20.90 -26.37 -11.04
C LEU A 320 -22.35 -26.81 -11.25
N ILE A 321 -23.17 -25.90 -11.75
CA ILE A 321 -24.60 -26.14 -12.02
C ILE A 321 -24.77 -26.55 -13.48
N ALA A 322 -25.49 -27.64 -13.73
CA ALA A 322 -25.81 -28.03 -15.09
C ALA A 322 -26.91 -27.13 -15.69
N ASN A 323 -26.75 -26.79 -16.97
CA ASN A 323 -27.74 -26.04 -17.76
C ASN A 323 -28.57 -26.94 -18.70
N GLY A 324 -28.44 -28.27 -18.59
CA GLY A 324 -28.97 -29.23 -19.56
C GLY A 324 -27.91 -29.88 -20.45
N SER A 325 -26.69 -29.31 -20.50
CA SER A 325 -25.55 -29.85 -21.24
C SER A 325 -24.36 -30.16 -20.33
N LYS A 326 -23.60 -31.19 -20.69
CA LYS A 326 -22.33 -31.53 -20.04
C LYS A 326 -21.18 -30.60 -20.44
N MET A 327 -21.27 -29.95 -21.60
CA MET A 327 -20.15 -29.23 -22.20
C MET A 327 -19.69 -28.04 -21.36
N GLU A 328 -20.64 -27.23 -20.86
CA GLU A 328 -20.36 -25.95 -20.19
C GLU A 328 -19.55 -26.12 -18.90
N TYR A 329 -20.06 -26.89 -17.92
CA TYR A 329 -19.33 -27.06 -16.65
C TYR A 329 -18.00 -27.81 -16.83
N MET A 330 -17.89 -28.68 -17.85
CA MET A 330 -16.63 -29.35 -18.19
C MET A 330 -15.60 -28.40 -18.77
N GLU A 331 -16.01 -27.38 -19.52
CA GLU A 331 -15.10 -26.33 -19.99
C GLU A 331 -14.59 -25.46 -18.82
N THR A 332 -15.47 -25.11 -17.88
CA THR A 332 -15.09 -24.45 -16.62
C THR A 332 -14.06 -25.28 -15.85
N CYS A 333 -14.26 -26.61 -15.75
CA CYS A 333 -13.27 -27.51 -15.17
C CYS A 333 -11.93 -27.48 -15.91
N LYS A 334 -11.94 -27.51 -17.25
CA LYS A 334 -10.72 -27.43 -18.06
C LYS A 334 -9.96 -26.11 -17.86
N ARG A 335 -10.66 -24.99 -17.65
CA ARG A 335 -10.03 -23.71 -17.29
C ARG A 335 -9.44 -23.75 -15.88
N ALA A 336 -10.17 -24.29 -14.92
CA ALA A 336 -9.69 -24.43 -13.54
C ALA A 336 -8.41 -25.28 -13.42
N LEU A 337 -8.28 -26.35 -14.21
CA LEU A 337 -7.04 -27.15 -14.25
C LEU A 337 -5.80 -26.35 -14.66
N LYS A 338 -5.96 -25.21 -15.33
CA LYS A 338 -4.86 -24.32 -15.74
C LYS A 338 -4.54 -23.25 -14.70
N VAL A 339 -5.34 -23.15 -13.63
CA VAL A 339 -5.24 -22.10 -12.60
C VAL A 339 -4.77 -22.73 -11.30
N GLU A 340 -3.53 -22.41 -10.91
CA GLU A 340 -2.92 -22.89 -9.67
C GLU A 340 -3.78 -22.55 -8.44
N GLY A 341 -3.90 -23.51 -7.52
CA GLY A 341 -4.76 -23.39 -6.33
C GLY A 341 -6.24 -23.66 -6.59
N SER A 342 -6.63 -24.14 -7.78
CA SER A 342 -8.01 -24.56 -8.06
C SER A 342 -8.14 -26.08 -7.94
N ILE A 343 -9.04 -26.55 -7.08
CA ILE A 343 -9.32 -27.96 -6.84
C ILE A 343 -10.73 -28.27 -7.33
N ILE A 344 -10.89 -29.34 -8.11
CA ILE A 344 -12.14 -29.71 -8.74
C ILE A 344 -12.73 -30.94 -8.06
N HIS A 345 -14.00 -30.85 -7.67
CA HIS A 345 -14.77 -31.94 -7.08
C HIS A 345 -15.98 -32.24 -7.96
N LEU A 346 -16.02 -33.41 -8.60
CA LEU A 346 -17.14 -33.85 -9.44
C LEU A 346 -17.88 -35.01 -8.77
N TYR A 347 -19.21 -34.94 -8.75
CA TYR A 347 -20.03 -35.87 -7.95
C TYR A 347 -20.45 -37.15 -8.67
N GLY A 348 -19.97 -37.41 -9.90
CA GLY A 348 -20.30 -38.65 -10.63
C GLY A 348 -21.77 -38.80 -11.03
N LYS A 349 -22.56 -37.72 -11.05
CA LYS A 349 -23.98 -37.76 -11.47
C LYS A 349 -24.09 -37.99 -12.98
N LYS A 350 -24.89 -38.98 -13.40
CA LYS A 350 -25.07 -39.34 -14.83
C LYS A 350 -25.71 -38.25 -15.68
N GLU A 351 -26.82 -37.69 -15.22
CA GLU A 351 -27.64 -36.76 -16.02
C GLU A 351 -27.45 -35.29 -15.60
N PRO A 352 -26.97 -34.40 -16.49
CA PRO A 352 -26.80 -32.98 -16.23
C PRO A 352 -28.11 -32.20 -16.40
N ARG A 353 -29.11 -32.48 -15.56
CA ARG A 353 -30.41 -31.76 -15.58
C ARG A 353 -30.23 -30.29 -15.21
N LYS A 354 -31.01 -29.38 -15.81
CA LYS A 354 -30.98 -27.95 -15.50
C LYS A 354 -31.17 -27.71 -13.99
N GLY A 355 -30.28 -26.89 -13.39
CA GLY A 355 -30.28 -26.60 -11.96
C GLY A 355 -29.64 -27.67 -11.06
N ARG A 356 -29.20 -28.82 -11.61
CA ARG A 356 -28.57 -29.88 -10.83
C ARG A 356 -27.11 -29.52 -10.53
N LYS A 357 -26.73 -29.56 -9.25
CA LYS A 357 -25.33 -29.44 -8.78
C LYS A 357 -24.52 -30.66 -9.23
N MET A 358 -23.58 -30.48 -10.16
CA MET A 358 -22.75 -31.53 -10.75
C MET A 358 -21.39 -31.69 -10.07
N GLY A 359 -20.93 -30.63 -9.41
CA GLY A 359 -19.65 -30.56 -8.72
C GLY A 359 -19.44 -29.19 -8.10
N HIS A 360 -18.24 -28.95 -7.60
CA HIS A 360 -17.77 -27.63 -7.22
C HIS A 360 -16.27 -27.48 -7.51
N ILE A 361 -15.81 -26.24 -7.52
CA ILE A 361 -14.39 -25.90 -7.61
C ILE A 361 -14.04 -25.04 -6.40
N THR A 362 -13.01 -25.42 -5.66
CA THR A 362 -12.48 -24.59 -4.57
C THR A 362 -11.21 -23.92 -5.06
N ILE A 363 -11.15 -22.60 -4.97
CA ILE A 363 -9.99 -21.79 -5.32
C ILE A 363 -9.36 -21.33 -4.02
N VAL A 364 -8.17 -21.85 -3.68
CA VAL A 364 -7.41 -21.48 -2.50
C VAL A 364 -6.29 -20.51 -2.89
N ALA A 365 -6.13 -19.44 -2.11
CA ALA A 365 -5.17 -18.38 -2.37
C ALA A 365 -4.68 -17.73 -1.06
N ALA A 366 -3.65 -16.88 -1.15
CA ALA A 366 -3.09 -16.16 0.01
C ALA A 366 -3.87 -14.88 0.37
N SER A 367 -4.91 -14.55 -0.40
CA SER A 367 -5.83 -13.44 -0.11
C SER A 367 -7.12 -13.58 -0.90
N MET A 368 -8.19 -12.94 -0.44
CA MET A 368 -9.47 -12.97 -1.14
C MET A 368 -9.37 -12.41 -2.56
N SER A 369 -8.63 -11.33 -2.76
CA SER A 369 -8.47 -10.74 -4.08
C SER A 369 -7.64 -11.59 -5.04
N GLU A 370 -6.66 -12.36 -4.55
CA GLU A 370 -5.98 -13.35 -5.39
C GLU A 370 -6.95 -14.47 -5.80
N ALA A 371 -7.80 -14.93 -4.89
CA ALA A 371 -8.85 -15.91 -5.19
C ALA A 371 -9.84 -15.38 -6.24
N GLU A 372 -10.27 -14.12 -6.14
CA GLU A 372 -11.14 -13.47 -7.13
C GLU A 372 -10.47 -13.38 -8.51
N ASN A 373 -9.19 -13.00 -8.56
CA ASN A 373 -8.42 -12.98 -9.81
C ASN A 373 -8.30 -14.35 -10.47
N LYS A 374 -8.14 -15.41 -9.67
CA LYS A 374 -8.15 -16.79 -10.16
C LYS A 374 -9.55 -17.19 -10.64
N LEU A 375 -10.60 -16.82 -9.91
CA LEU A 375 -12.00 -17.05 -10.30
C LEU A 375 -12.31 -16.43 -11.67
N TYR A 376 -11.88 -15.19 -11.93
CA TYR A 376 -12.10 -14.51 -13.22
C TYR A 376 -11.48 -15.25 -14.41
N LYS A 377 -10.42 -16.04 -14.20
CA LYS A 377 -9.81 -16.87 -15.26
C LYS A 377 -10.61 -18.16 -15.52
N ILE A 378 -11.44 -18.56 -14.57
CA ILE A 378 -12.20 -19.82 -14.59
C ILE A 378 -13.62 -19.60 -15.14
N ILE A 379 -14.26 -18.46 -14.85
CA ILE A 379 -15.58 -18.10 -15.37
C ILE A 379 -15.46 -17.47 -16.78
N SER A 380 -16.47 -17.63 -17.64
CA SER A 380 -16.44 -17.07 -19.01
C SER A 380 -16.91 -15.61 -19.05
N PHE A 381 -16.55 -14.87 -20.10
CA PHE A 381 -17.03 -13.51 -20.34
C PHE A 381 -18.56 -13.37 -20.43
N SER A 382 -19.28 -14.44 -20.81
CA SER A 382 -20.75 -14.47 -20.82
C SER A 382 -21.36 -14.61 -19.41
N GLU A 383 -20.63 -15.16 -18.44
CA GLU A 383 -21.02 -15.24 -17.02
C GLU A 383 -20.67 -13.94 -16.25
N ILE A 384 -20.01 -12.96 -16.89
CA ILE A 384 -19.63 -11.67 -16.27
C ILE A 384 -20.85 -10.81 -15.93
N SER A 385 -22.06 -11.09 -16.43
CA SER A 385 -23.26 -10.40 -15.94
C SER A 385 -23.58 -10.69 -14.46
N LEU A 386 -23.03 -11.77 -13.88
CA LEU A 386 -23.03 -11.99 -12.43
C LEU A 386 -21.99 -11.09 -11.72
N SER A 387 -20.86 -10.82 -12.38
CA SER A 387 -19.83 -9.90 -11.89
C SER A 387 -20.24 -8.43 -12.05
N SER A 388 -21.14 -8.11 -12.99
CA SER A 388 -21.74 -6.78 -13.05
C SER A 388 -22.73 -6.55 -11.90
N CYS A 389 -23.31 -7.57 -11.25
CA CYS A 389 -23.97 -7.36 -9.94
C CYS A 389 -22.96 -7.09 -8.81
N LEU A 390 -21.75 -7.67 -8.88
CA LEU A 390 -20.66 -7.40 -7.93
C LEU A 390 -20.03 -6.00 -8.14
N LEU A 391 -20.05 -5.46 -9.36
CA LEU A 391 -19.53 -4.12 -9.69
C LEU A 391 -20.62 -3.02 -9.69
N ALA A 392 -21.89 -3.36 -9.96
CA ALA A 392 -22.97 -2.38 -10.15
C ALA A 392 -23.90 -2.18 -8.95
N LYS A 393 -23.63 -2.81 -7.80
CA LYS A 393 -24.29 -2.44 -6.52
C LYS A 393 -23.39 -1.66 -5.56
N GLU A 394 -22.13 -1.39 -5.91
CA GLU A 394 -21.29 -0.40 -5.24
C GLU A 394 -21.47 1.04 -5.79
N SER A 395 -22.45 1.26 -6.66
CA SER A 395 -22.68 2.55 -7.33
C SER A 395 -23.78 3.41 -6.71
N PHE A 396 -24.50 2.96 -5.67
CA PHE A 396 -25.53 3.76 -4.99
C PHE A 396 -25.53 3.71 -3.45
N VAL A 397 -24.43 3.27 -2.84
CA VAL A 397 -24.11 3.68 -1.47
C VAL A 397 -23.34 4.99 -1.60
N PHE A 398 -23.72 6.04 -0.88
CA PHE A 398 -22.90 7.25 -0.75
C PHE A 398 -21.47 6.81 -0.43
N ARG A 399 -20.58 6.76 -1.44
CA ARG A 399 -19.22 6.25 -1.27
C ARG A 399 -18.52 7.18 -0.30
N LYS A 400 -18.42 6.75 0.97
CA LYS A 400 -17.80 7.57 2.00
C LYS A 400 -16.38 7.92 1.54
N PRO A 401 -15.99 9.19 1.62
CA PRO A 401 -14.68 9.65 1.14
C PRO A 401 -13.55 8.88 1.84
N LEU A 402 -12.62 8.31 1.06
CA LEU A 402 -11.51 7.51 1.56
C LEU A 402 -10.25 8.35 1.80
N VAL A 403 -10.12 9.48 1.11
CA VAL A 403 -9.01 10.42 1.28
C VAL A 403 -9.58 11.77 1.68
N ALA A 404 -8.97 12.41 2.68
CA ALA A 404 -9.27 13.80 2.98
C ALA A 404 -8.16 14.71 2.46
N ILE A 405 -8.53 15.76 1.74
CA ILE A 405 -7.62 16.80 1.23
C ILE A 405 -7.90 18.10 1.98
N ILE A 406 -6.91 18.56 2.72
CA ILE A 406 -6.97 19.81 3.47
C ILE A 406 -5.84 20.75 3.04
N MET A 407 -6.10 22.05 3.16
CA MET A 407 -5.13 23.08 2.81
C MET A 407 -5.15 24.25 3.80
N GLY A 408 -4.01 24.92 3.96
CA GLY A 408 -3.85 26.00 4.93
C GLY A 408 -4.55 27.30 4.52
N SER A 409 -4.76 27.49 3.22
CA SER A 409 -5.28 28.69 2.58
C SER A 409 -5.98 28.37 1.25
N ASP A 410 -6.81 29.28 0.76
CA ASP A 410 -7.39 29.21 -0.60
C ASP A 410 -6.32 29.37 -1.69
N SER A 411 -5.25 30.14 -1.41
CA SER A 411 -4.07 30.28 -2.27
C SER A 411 -3.35 28.96 -2.59
N ASP A 412 -3.60 27.91 -1.82
CA ASP A 412 -2.99 26.58 -1.99
C ASP A 412 -3.71 25.73 -3.05
N LEU A 413 -4.95 26.08 -3.38
CA LEU A 413 -5.83 25.34 -4.29
C LEU A 413 -5.24 25.12 -5.70
N PRO A 414 -4.55 26.09 -6.35
CA PRO A 414 -3.95 25.88 -7.67
C PRO A 414 -2.94 24.73 -7.72
N VAL A 415 -2.27 24.44 -6.60
CA VAL A 415 -1.39 23.28 -6.46
C VAL A 415 -2.22 22.05 -6.12
N MET A 416 -3.11 22.13 -5.15
CA MET A 416 -3.86 20.97 -4.65
C MET A 416 -4.86 20.39 -5.66
N LYS A 417 -5.31 21.17 -6.65
CA LYS A 417 -6.25 20.70 -7.68
C LYS A 417 -5.74 19.49 -8.49
N PHE A 418 -4.43 19.38 -8.71
CA PHE A 418 -3.88 18.28 -9.49
C PHE A 418 -4.00 16.93 -8.75
N ALA A 419 -3.99 16.93 -7.41
CA ALA A 419 -4.31 15.75 -6.62
C ALA A 419 -5.76 15.29 -6.86
N ILE A 420 -6.69 16.25 -6.90
CA ILE A 420 -8.13 15.99 -7.13
C ILE A 420 -8.35 15.38 -8.52
N GLU A 421 -7.67 15.89 -9.54
CA GLU A 421 -7.75 15.36 -10.90
C GLU A 421 -7.29 13.90 -10.98
N ILE A 422 -6.23 13.54 -10.24
CA ILE A 422 -5.79 12.14 -10.12
C ILE A 422 -6.86 11.28 -9.45
N PHE A 423 -7.43 11.68 -8.31
CA PHE A 423 -8.48 10.88 -7.66
C PHE A 423 -9.73 10.72 -8.54
N LYS A 424 -10.10 11.75 -9.32
CA LYS A 424 -11.15 11.66 -10.33
C LYS A 424 -10.83 10.61 -11.41
N LYS A 425 -9.58 10.57 -11.88
CA LYS A 425 -9.14 9.58 -12.89
C LYS A 425 -9.21 8.15 -12.36
N PHE A 426 -8.98 7.94 -11.07
CA PHE A 426 -8.99 6.62 -10.43
C PHE A 426 -10.35 6.23 -9.82
N ASP A 427 -11.37 7.10 -9.92
CA ASP A 427 -12.69 6.91 -9.31
C ASP A 427 -12.58 6.55 -7.81
N VAL A 428 -11.81 7.33 -7.06
CA VAL A 428 -11.67 7.21 -5.60
C VAL A 428 -12.33 8.42 -4.94
N PRO A 429 -13.31 8.20 -4.04
CA PRO A 429 -14.05 9.28 -3.40
C PRO A 429 -13.15 10.03 -2.41
N ILE A 430 -13.20 11.36 -2.45
CA ILE A 430 -12.41 12.23 -1.57
C ILE A 430 -13.30 13.20 -0.81
N MET A 431 -12.87 13.59 0.39
CA MET A 431 -13.38 14.76 1.08
C MET A 431 -12.43 15.91 0.80
N GLY A 432 -12.96 17.01 0.30
CA GLY A 432 -12.18 18.23 0.08
C GLY A 432 -12.06 18.64 -1.39
N PRO A 433 -11.37 19.77 -1.62
CA PRO A 433 -10.41 20.38 -0.69
C PRO A 433 -11.11 21.30 0.33
N ASP A 434 -10.75 21.18 1.62
CA ASP A 434 -11.26 22.04 2.69
C ASP A 434 -10.13 22.89 3.31
N ILE A 435 -10.45 24.12 3.73
CA ILE A 435 -9.48 25.03 4.34
C ILE A 435 -9.43 24.77 5.85
N VAL A 436 -8.28 24.27 6.30
CA VAL A 436 -7.95 23.97 7.70
C VAL A 436 -6.59 24.58 7.98
N SER A 437 -6.59 25.74 8.64
CA SER A 437 -5.37 26.50 8.91
C SER A 437 -4.89 26.21 10.32
N ALA A 438 -3.64 25.74 10.45
CA ALA A 438 -3.01 25.49 11.75
C ALA A 438 -2.98 26.74 12.66
N HIS A 439 -2.90 27.93 12.06
CA HIS A 439 -2.78 29.20 12.80
C HIS A 439 -4.11 29.94 12.93
N ARG A 440 -4.98 29.87 11.90
CA ARG A 440 -6.23 30.64 11.87
C ARG A 440 -7.44 29.85 12.37
N THR A 441 -7.44 28.52 12.22
CA THR A 441 -8.56 27.66 12.61
C THR A 441 -8.10 26.42 13.41
N PRO A 442 -7.34 26.59 14.51
CA PRO A 442 -6.75 25.48 15.25
C PRO A 442 -7.77 24.51 15.86
N ARG A 443 -8.96 24.99 16.28
CA ARG A 443 -10.03 24.11 16.78
C ARG A 443 -10.56 23.18 15.70
N LYS A 444 -10.80 23.71 14.49
CA LYS A 444 -11.24 22.94 13.31
C LYS A 444 -10.19 21.89 12.94
N LEU A 445 -8.90 22.23 13.03
CA LEU A 445 -7.79 21.30 12.80
C LEU A 445 -7.82 20.13 13.80
N ILE A 446 -7.96 20.42 15.09
CA ILE A 446 -8.01 19.38 16.14
C ILE A 446 -9.23 18.47 15.91
N GLU A 447 -10.41 19.06 15.73
CA GLU A 447 -11.65 18.32 15.51
C GLU A 447 -11.59 17.44 14.26
N PHE A 448 -11.08 17.97 13.16
CA PHE A 448 -10.87 17.21 11.93
C PHE A 448 -9.91 16.04 12.16
N SER A 449 -8.75 16.29 12.76
CA SER A 449 -7.66 15.29 12.86
C SER A 449 -8.02 14.14 13.80
N CYS A 450 -8.63 14.44 14.95
CA CYS A 450 -9.06 13.43 15.93
C CYS A 450 -10.20 12.56 15.38
N ASN A 451 -11.13 13.15 14.60
CA ASN A 451 -12.27 12.42 14.05
C ASN A 451 -11.99 11.79 12.68
N ALA A 452 -10.83 12.05 12.06
CA ALA A 452 -10.54 11.63 10.68
C ALA A 452 -10.68 10.11 10.48
N ALA A 453 -10.15 9.31 11.41
CA ALA A 453 -10.26 7.84 11.35
C ALA A 453 -11.72 7.37 11.53
N PHE A 454 -12.46 8.00 12.46
CA PHE A 454 -13.86 7.69 12.72
C PHE A 454 -14.76 8.03 11.51
N ASN A 455 -14.44 9.11 10.80
CA ASN A 455 -15.13 9.54 9.58
C ASN A 455 -14.85 8.63 8.37
N GLY A 456 -14.00 7.60 8.52
CA GLY A 456 -13.76 6.56 7.52
C GLY A 456 -12.60 6.86 6.56
N TYR A 457 -11.86 7.97 6.75
CA TYR A 457 -10.68 8.28 5.95
C TYR A 457 -9.58 7.23 6.18
N LYS A 458 -8.78 6.99 5.12
CA LYS A 458 -7.63 6.08 5.12
C LYS A 458 -6.31 6.83 4.99
N VAL A 459 -6.31 7.98 4.31
CA VAL A 459 -5.13 8.82 4.11
C VAL A 459 -5.55 10.28 4.14
N ILE A 460 -4.71 11.16 4.70
CA ILE A 460 -4.91 12.60 4.68
C ILE A 460 -3.81 13.23 3.81
N ILE A 461 -4.19 14.12 2.90
CA ILE A 461 -3.25 14.95 2.15
C ILE A 461 -3.39 16.40 2.64
N ALA A 462 -2.30 16.97 3.11
CA ALA A 462 -2.26 18.32 3.67
C ALA A 462 -1.29 19.20 2.86
N GLY A 463 -1.83 20.27 2.24
CA GLY A 463 -1.05 21.27 1.51
C GLY A 463 -0.86 22.55 2.32
N ALA A 464 0.37 23.03 2.47
CA ALA A 464 0.64 24.31 3.12
C ALA A 464 1.93 24.97 2.62
N GLY A 465 1.94 26.30 2.58
CA GLY A 465 3.09 27.13 2.28
C GLY A 465 3.72 27.80 3.51
N GLY A 466 4.90 28.42 3.34
CA GLY A 466 5.58 29.16 4.39
C GLY A 466 6.16 28.23 5.46
N ALA A 467 5.86 28.51 6.73
CA ALA A 467 6.22 27.63 7.83
C ALA A 467 5.47 26.28 7.82
N ALA A 468 4.46 26.10 6.96
CA ALA A 468 3.82 24.83 6.60
C ALA A 468 3.51 23.83 7.74
N HIS A 469 3.08 24.32 8.91
CA HIS A 469 2.83 23.48 10.09
C HIS A 469 1.65 22.50 9.96
N LEU A 470 0.77 22.69 8.97
CA LEU A 470 -0.48 21.94 8.83
C LEU A 470 -0.28 20.41 8.79
N PRO A 471 0.58 19.83 7.93
CA PRO A 471 0.73 18.37 7.85
C PRO A 471 1.29 17.77 9.13
N GLY A 472 2.25 18.44 9.76
CA GLY A 472 2.86 18.02 11.02
C GLY A 472 1.87 18.00 12.18
N MET A 473 1.08 19.07 12.31
CA MET A 473 0.05 19.16 13.35
C MET A 473 -1.01 18.08 13.20
N VAL A 474 -1.46 17.81 11.96
CA VAL A 474 -2.44 16.76 11.68
C VAL A 474 -1.88 15.38 12.04
N ALA A 475 -0.64 15.09 11.64
CA ALA A 475 0.03 13.82 11.93
C ALA A 475 0.21 13.58 13.45
N SER A 476 0.33 14.64 14.24
CA SER A 476 0.45 14.52 15.71
C SER A 476 -0.86 14.12 16.40
N MET A 477 -2.00 14.26 15.71
CA MET A 477 -3.34 14.10 16.28
C MET A 477 -4.15 12.96 15.66
N THR A 478 -3.56 12.22 14.72
CA THR A 478 -4.24 11.12 14.01
C THR A 478 -3.32 9.92 13.81
N THR A 479 -3.89 8.72 13.80
CA THR A 479 -3.17 7.48 13.47
C THR A 479 -3.14 7.19 11.98
N LEU A 480 -3.84 7.99 11.17
CA LEU A 480 -3.86 7.83 9.72
C LEU A 480 -2.56 8.34 9.08
N PRO A 481 -2.07 7.72 8.00
CA PRO A 481 -0.99 8.27 7.20
C PRO A 481 -1.30 9.68 6.70
N VAL A 482 -0.38 10.62 6.98
CA VAL A 482 -0.45 12.00 6.50
C VAL A 482 0.61 12.23 5.43
N ILE A 483 0.18 12.75 4.28
CA ILE A 483 1.04 13.15 3.17
C ILE A 483 1.09 14.67 3.11
N GLY A 484 2.27 15.23 3.34
CA GLY A 484 2.52 16.67 3.25
C GLY A 484 2.89 17.08 1.83
N VAL A 485 2.19 18.11 1.31
CA VAL A 485 2.52 18.77 0.04
C VAL A 485 3.11 20.15 0.36
N PRO A 486 4.43 20.34 0.24
CA PRO A 486 5.04 21.64 0.42
C PRO A 486 4.61 22.59 -0.69
N ILE A 487 4.02 23.74 -0.35
CA ILE A 487 3.58 24.74 -1.32
C ILE A 487 4.62 25.86 -1.40
N LYS A 488 4.84 26.40 -2.60
CA LYS A 488 5.83 27.47 -2.80
C LYS A 488 5.39 28.74 -2.06
N GLY A 489 6.18 29.13 -1.06
CA GLY A 489 6.09 30.44 -0.43
C GLY A 489 6.77 31.53 -1.26
N SER A 490 6.51 32.79 -0.92
CA SER A 490 7.06 33.97 -1.62
C SER A 490 8.55 34.19 -1.39
N SER A 491 9.09 33.75 -0.24
CA SER A 491 10.46 34.07 0.17
C SER A 491 11.50 33.04 -0.26
N LEU A 492 11.19 31.74 -0.14
CA LEU A 492 12.18 30.65 -0.32
C LEU A 492 11.73 29.57 -1.31
N ASN A 493 10.84 29.90 -2.24
CA ASN A 493 10.36 29.00 -3.31
C ASN A 493 9.84 27.63 -2.79
N GLY A 494 9.35 27.57 -1.55
CA GLY A 494 8.82 26.36 -0.92
C GLY A 494 9.85 25.45 -0.23
N VAL A 495 11.12 25.85 -0.18
CA VAL A 495 12.17 25.13 0.58
C VAL A 495 11.91 25.23 2.08
N ASP A 496 11.42 26.38 2.54
CA ASP A 496 10.84 26.61 3.86
C ASP A 496 9.73 25.61 4.16
N SER A 497 8.73 25.53 3.28
CA SER A 497 7.61 24.59 3.43
C SER A 497 8.10 23.14 3.47
N LEU A 498 9.08 22.79 2.65
CA LEU A 498 9.64 21.44 2.60
C LEU A 498 10.31 21.09 3.93
N TYR A 499 11.22 21.95 4.41
CA TYR A 499 11.92 21.72 5.67
C TYR A 499 10.97 21.63 6.86
N SER A 500 9.95 22.49 6.91
CA SER A 500 8.93 22.42 7.96
C SER A 500 8.19 21.09 8.02
N ILE A 501 7.93 20.46 6.87
CA ILE A 501 7.19 19.20 6.81
C ILE A 501 8.12 18.00 7.08
N VAL A 502 9.38 18.02 6.61
CA VAL A 502 10.29 16.88 6.80
C VAL A 502 10.98 16.84 8.18
N GLN A 503 11.07 17.97 8.89
CA GLN A 503 11.76 18.07 10.19
C GLN A 503 10.84 17.77 11.40
N MET A 504 9.84 16.91 11.23
CA MET A 504 8.98 16.52 12.35
C MET A 504 9.72 15.71 13.42
N PRO A 505 9.37 15.88 14.71
CA PRO A 505 10.00 15.16 15.81
C PRO A 505 9.74 13.65 15.72
N ARG A 506 10.59 12.87 16.40
CA ARG A 506 10.43 11.40 16.49
C ARG A 506 9.03 11.06 17.00
N GLY A 507 8.36 10.13 16.33
CA GLY A 507 7.00 9.69 16.66
C GLY A 507 5.87 10.38 15.90
N VAL A 508 6.16 11.44 15.11
CA VAL A 508 5.15 12.13 14.29
C VAL A 508 5.56 12.10 12.80
N PRO A 509 5.47 10.94 12.13
CA PRO A 509 5.93 10.81 10.75
C PRO A 509 4.99 11.50 9.76
N VAL A 510 5.56 12.29 8.85
CA VAL A 510 4.84 12.86 7.69
C VAL A 510 5.54 12.41 6.40
N ALA A 511 4.79 11.76 5.51
CA ALA A 511 5.30 11.41 4.18
C ALA A 511 5.30 12.67 3.31
N THR A 512 6.47 13.15 2.90
CA THR A 512 6.59 14.43 2.19
C THR A 512 6.91 14.23 0.72
N VAL A 513 6.15 14.88 -0.17
CA VAL A 513 6.42 14.88 -1.62
C VAL A 513 7.24 16.12 -2.03
N ALA A 514 7.71 16.15 -3.27
CA ALA A 514 8.40 17.31 -3.82
C ALA A 514 7.52 18.58 -3.77
N ILE A 515 8.17 19.74 -3.69
CA ILE A 515 7.52 21.05 -3.62
C ILE A 515 6.54 21.21 -4.80
N GLY A 516 5.28 21.51 -4.48
CA GLY A 516 4.20 21.72 -5.44
C GLY A 516 3.65 20.44 -6.09
N ASN A 517 4.12 19.24 -5.69
CA ASN A 517 3.80 18.00 -6.40
C ASN A 517 2.62 17.24 -5.77
N SER A 518 1.45 17.85 -5.78
CA SER A 518 0.21 17.25 -5.27
C SER A 518 -0.22 16.00 -6.06
N THR A 519 0.14 15.89 -7.34
CA THR A 519 -0.03 14.69 -8.17
C THR A 519 0.63 13.47 -7.54
N ASN A 520 1.90 13.59 -7.12
CA ASN A 520 2.59 12.51 -6.45
C ASN A 520 2.01 12.22 -5.06
N ALA A 521 1.46 13.23 -4.37
CA ALA A 521 0.76 12.98 -3.11
C ALA A 521 -0.49 12.13 -3.33
N ALA A 522 -1.27 12.41 -4.38
CA ALA A 522 -2.42 11.58 -4.75
C ALA A 522 -2.00 10.16 -5.16
N LEU A 523 -0.96 10.00 -5.98
CA LEU A 523 -0.45 8.68 -6.37
C LEU A 523 0.10 7.90 -5.17
N LEU A 524 0.74 8.57 -4.21
CA LEU A 524 1.22 7.94 -2.98
C LEU A 524 0.04 7.52 -2.08
N ALA A 525 -0.99 8.36 -1.94
CA ALA A 525 -2.22 8.00 -1.24
C ALA A 525 -2.93 6.81 -1.90
N LEU A 526 -3.02 6.79 -3.23
CA LEU A 526 -3.57 5.67 -4.00
C LEU A 526 -2.74 4.40 -3.78
N ARG A 527 -1.40 4.49 -3.69
CA ARG A 527 -0.55 3.32 -3.38
C ARG A 527 -0.80 2.79 -1.98
N ILE A 528 -0.99 3.67 -0.99
CA ILE A 528 -1.35 3.29 0.37
C ILE A 528 -2.71 2.58 0.37
N ILE A 529 -3.72 3.16 -0.28
CA ILE A 529 -5.04 2.54 -0.44
C ILE A 529 -4.94 1.21 -1.19
N GLY A 530 -4.13 1.16 -2.25
CA GLY A 530 -3.89 -0.01 -3.08
C GLY A 530 -3.18 -1.18 -2.38
N THR A 531 -2.69 -0.98 -1.15
CA THR A 531 -2.24 -2.10 -0.30
C THR A 531 -3.40 -2.97 0.19
N VAL A 532 -4.60 -2.40 0.28
CA VAL A 532 -5.83 -3.06 0.75
C VAL A 532 -6.87 -3.16 -0.37
N ASP A 533 -6.98 -2.15 -1.24
CA ASP A 533 -7.92 -2.10 -2.36
C ASP A 533 -7.24 -2.52 -3.67
N ASN A 534 -7.49 -3.76 -4.09
CA ASN A 534 -6.90 -4.31 -5.32
C ASN A 534 -7.46 -3.69 -6.62
N ARG A 535 -8.63 -3.02 -6.60
CA ARG A 535 -9.11 -2.23 -7.74
C ARG A 535 -8.19 -1.05 -7.97
N VAL A 536 -7.87 -0.31 -6.91
CA VAL A 536 -6.92 0.82 -6.97
C VAL A 536 -5.53 0.35 -7.37
N LYS A 537 -5.08 -0.81 -6.86
CA LYS A 537 -3.81 -1.43 -7.28
C LYS A 537 -3.76 -1.75 -8.78
N PHE A 538 -4.82 -2.36 -9.32
CA PHE A 538 -4.91 -2.65 -10.75
C PHE A 538 -4.87 -1.37 -11.59
N LEU A 539 -5.63 -0.33 -11.21
CA LEU A 539 -5.61 0.96 -11.88
C LEU A 539 -4.23 1.62 -11.81
N LEU A 540 -3.49 1.44 -10.71
CA LEU A 540 -2.10 1.92 -10.58
C LEU A 540 -1.14 1.15 -11.50
N ASP A 541 -1.30 -0.16 -11.63
CA ASP A 541 -0.50 -0.98 -12.55
C ASP A 541 -0.82 -0.66 -14.01
N GLU A 542 -2.08 -0.36 -14.33
CA GLU A 542 -2.49 0.14 -15.63
C GLU A 542 -1.92 1.54 -15.90
N TYR A 543 -2.00 2.44 -14.92
CA TYR A 543 -1.39 3.77 -15.01
C TYR A 543 0.13 3.69 -15.23
N ALA A 544 0.82 2.77 -14.55
CA ALA A 544 2.25 2.52 -14.75
C ALA A 544 2.57 1.98 -16.14
N ARG A 545 1.80 1.00 -16.64
CA ARG A 545 1.95 0.46 -18.00
C ARG A 545 1.65 1.50 -19.08
N ASN A 546 0.65 2.35 -18.87
CA ASN A 546 0.33 3.44 -19.79
C ASN A 546 1.44 4.51 -19.80
N MET A 547 2.07 4.81 -18.66
CA MET A 547 3.27 5.66 -18.65
C MET A 547 4.44 5.03 -19.41
N GLU A 548 4.66 3.73 -19.26
CA GLU A 548 5.67 3.00 -20.04
C GLU A 548 5.34 3.08 -21.53
N ALA A 549 4.09 2.83 -21.92
CA ALA A 549 3.64 2.93 -23.30
C ALA A 549 3.80 4.36 -23.86
N ASP A 550 3.46 5.40 -23.09
CA ASP A 550 3.63 6.80 -23.47
C ASP A 550 5.11 7.17 -23.63
N VAL A 551 5.98 6.69 -22.74
CA VAL A 551 7.43 6.89 -22.83
C VAL A 551 8.02 6.10 -23.98
N LEU A 552 7.58 4.87 -24.23
CA LEU A 552 7.98 4.06 -25.37
C LEU A 552 7.49 4.66 -26.69
N LEU A 553 6.31 5.26 -26.72
CA LEU A 553 5.77 5.95 -27.88
C LEU A 553 6.55 7.26 -28.13
N LYS A 554 6.83 8.05 -27.09
CA LYS A 554 7.73 9.21 -27.18
C LYS A 554 9.13 8.80 -27.62
N ASN A 555 9.68 7.72 -27.08
CA ASN A 555 10.97 7.16 -27.48
C ASN A 555 10.92 6.66 -28.91
N LYS A 556 9.85 6.01 -29.35
CA LYS A 556 9.67 5.57 -30.73
C LYS A 556 9.59 6.76 -31.68
N LEU A 557 8.86 7.81 -31.32
CA LEU A 557 8.83 9.08 -32.07
C LEU A 557 10.22 9.74 -32.12
N MET A 558 10.94 9.77 -31.00
CA MET A 558 12.32 10.26 -30.91
C MET A 558 13.31 9.40 -31.71
N PHE A 559 13.13 8.08 -31.67
CA PHE A 559 13.99 7.11 -32.32
C PHE A 559 13.72 7.08 -33.82
N ASP A 560 12.47 7.17 -34.26
CA ASP A 560 12.08 7.32 -35.66
C ASP A 560 12.61 8.66 -36.21
N PHE A 561 12.58 9.73 -35.41
CA PHE A 561 13.24 11.00 -35.72
C PHE A 561 14.77 10.86 -35.84
N TYR A 562 15.43 10.11 -34.95
CA TYR A 562 16.88 9.88 -34.97
C TYR A 562 17.33 8.92 -36.08
N LYS A 563 16.54 7.87 -36.35
CA LYS A 563 16.78 6.83 -37.36
C LYS A 563 16.57 7.35 -38.78
N ALA A 564 15.70 8.35 -38.94
CA ALA A 564 15.62 9.15 -40.16
C ALA A 564 16.90 9.98 -40.42
N LYS A 565 17.74 10.22 -39.40
CA LYS A 565 18.91 11.10 -39.49
C LYS A 565 20.26 10.36 -39.51
N ILE A 566 20.35 9.14 -38.96
CA ILE A 566 21.62 8.39 -38.89
C ILE A 566 21.35 6.90 -39.09
N GLY A 567 21.95 6.33 -40.14
CA GLY A 567 21.84 4.93 -40.53
C GLY A 567 22.41 3.95 -39.49
N GLN A 568 21.78 2.78 -39.41
CA GLN A 568 22.05 1.72 -38.43
C GLN A 568 23.34 0.95 -38.71
N THR A 569 24.16 0.70 -37.68
CA THR A 569 24.87 -0.57 -37.49
C THR A 569 25.41 -0.74 -36.05
N GLY A 570 25.19 -1.91 -35.44
CA GLY A 570 26.06 -2.49 -34.39
C GLY A 570 25.62 -2.39 -32.91
N CYS A 571 24.63 -3.18 -32.48
CA CYS A 571 24.06 -3.11 -31.10
C CYS A 571 24.65 -4.10 -30.06
N GLN A 572 25.50 -5.07 -30.43
CA GLN A 572 25.89 -6.14 -29.46
C GLN A 572 27.24 -5.95 -28.75
N THR A 573 28.18 -5.19 -29.30
CA THR A 573 29.41 -4.76 -28.59
C THR A 573 29.19 -3.51 -27.72
N ALA A 574 28.02 -2.88 -27.84
CA ALA A 574 27.70 -1.63 -27.17
C ALA A 574 27.44 -1.78 -25.68
N LEU A 575 26.85 -2.88 -25.18
CA LEU A 575 26.36 -2.91 -23.78
C LEU A 575 27.48 -2.88 -22.71
N LEU A 576 28.63 -3.50 -23.00
CA LEU A 576 29.79 -3.50 -22.09
C LEU A 576 30.55 -2.18 -22.16
N THR A 577 30.73 -1.62 -23.36
CA THR A 577 31.34 -0.29 -23.55
C THR A 577 30.45 0.83 -23.03
N LEU A 578 29.12 0.69 -23.12
CA LEU A 578 28.14 1.67 -22.63
C LEU A 578 28.19 1.81 -21.11
N SER A 579 28.43 0.73 -20.36
CA SER A 579 28.53 0.81 -18.89
C SER A 579 29.79 1.55 -18.41
N THR A 580 30.92 1.35 -19.10
CA THR A 580 32.16 2.08 -18.84
C THR A 580 32.11 3.50 -19.37
N PHE A 581 31.46 3.73 -20.51
CA PHE A 581 31.21 5.07 -21.03
C PHE A 581 30.22 5.81 -20.14
N THR A 582 29.15 5.22 -19.61
CA THR A 582 28.22 5.95 -18.74
C THR A 582 28.87 6.35 -17.42
N SER A 583 29.77 5.54 -16.86
CA SER A 583 30.55 5.95 -15.68
C SER A 583 31.56 7.06 -15.99
N LEU A 584 32.27 6.99 -17.12
CA LEU A 584 33.22 8.04 -17.52
C LEU A 584 32.49 9.31 -17.96
N SER A 585 31.38 9.18 -18.67
CA SER A 585 30.51 10.27 -19.12
C SER A 585 29.79 10.92 -17.97
N SER A 586 29.42 10.20 -16.91
CA SER A 586 28.81 10.84 -15.72
C SER A 586 29.84 11.63 -14.92
N VAL A 587 31.08 11.14 -14.80
CA VAL A 587 32.19 11.92 -14.23
C VAL A 587 32.53 13.13 -15.11
N PHE A 588 32.56 12.95 -16.44
CA PHE A 588 32.84 14.03 -17.38
C PHE A 588 31.69 15.05 -17.44
N LEU A 589 30.44 14.60 -17.36
CA LEU A 589 29.26 15.44 -17.30
C LEU A 589 29.18 16.16 -15.95
N TYR A 590 29.55 15.51 -14.85
CA TYR A 590 29.70 16.16 -13.55
C TYR A 590 30.79 17.23 -13.60
N TYR A 591 31.94 16.93 -14.20
CA TYR A 591 33.00 17.92 -14.45
C TYR A 591 32.56 19.04 -15.42
N TYR A 592 31.74 18.75 -16.42
CA TYR A 592 31.26 19.75 -17.37
C TYR A 592 30.18 20.66 -16.77
N ILE A 593 29.26 20.09 -15.99
CA ILE A 593 28.17 20.80 -15.31
C ILE A 593 28.67 21.56 -14.08
N TYR A 594 29.56 20.96 -13.28
CA TYR A 594 30.01 21.52 -12.00
C TYR A 594 31.48 21.99 -12.00
N GLY A 595 32.30 21.58 -12.97
CA GLY A 595 33.70 21.99 -13.08
C GLY A 595 33.94 23.20 -14.00
N ASN A 596 32.94 23.65 -14.76
CA ASN A 596 32.97 24.97 -15.37
C ASN A 596 32.43 26.00 -14.38
N PRO A 597 33.26 26.92 -13.85
CA PRO A 597 32.74 28.00 -13.03
C PRO A 597 31.75 28.82 -13.86
N ILE A 598 30.55 29.02 -13.32
CA ILE A 598 29.53 29.90 -13.89
C ILE A 598 30.19 31.28 -14.08
N LYS A 599 30.37 31.70 -15.32
CA LYS A 599 30.88 33.03 -15.63
C LYS A 599 29.76 34.01 -15.34
N ALA A 600 29.85 34.71 -14.21
CA ALA A 600 28.83 35.63 -13.73
C ALA A 600 28.76 36.98 -14.48
N MET A 601 29.58 37.18 -15.53
CA MET A 601 29.76 38.47 -16.21
C MET A 601 29.52 38.38 -17.73
N THR A 602 29.05 39.46 -18.34
CA THR A 602 28.76 39.58 -19.78
C THR A 602 30.02 39.86 -20.60
N PRO A 603 30.01 39.61 -21.93
CA PRO A 603 31.09 39.99 -22.85
C PRO A 603 31.55 41.46 -22.74
N GLU A 604 30.62 42.36 -22.45
CA GLU A 604 30.82 43.81 -22.33
C GLU A 604 31.55 44.21 -21.04
N GLU A 605 31.56 43.33 -20.04
CA GLU A 605 32.24 43.53 -18.76
C GLU A 605 33.65 42.91 -18.74
N HIS A 606 34.17 42.43 -19.87
CA HIS A 606 35.55 41.92 -19.95
C HIS A 606 36.54 43.05 -20.28
N GLY A 607 37.43 43.37 -19.32
CA GLY A 607 38.70 44.02 -19.63
C GLY A 607 39.64 43.07 -20.40
N LEU A 608 40.92 43.44 -20.52
CA LEU A 608 41.95 42.56 -21.10
C LEU A 608 41.95 41.19 -20.39
N HIS A 609 42.03 40.09 -21.15
CA HIS A 609 42.07 38.77 -20.54
C HIS A 609 43.35 38.56 -19.73
N PRO A 610 43.26 38.13 -18.45
CA PRO A 610 44.44 37.88 -17.63
C PRO A 610 45.25 36.68 -18.17
N PRO A 611 46.58 36.74 -18.15
CA PRO A 611 47.42 35.57 -18.42
C PRO A 611 47.19 34.48 -17.35
N LYS A 612 47.39 33.21 -17.72
CA LYS A 612 47.23 32.09 -16.80
C LYS A 612 48.49 31.88 -15.97
N TYR A 613 48.36 31.90 -14.65
CA TYR A 613 49.47 31.65 -13.73
C TYR A 613 49.43 30.24 -13.12
N PRO A 614 50.60 29.63 -12.83
CA PRO A 614 50.70 28.32 -12.19
C PRO A 614 50.50 28.43 -10.68
N TRP A 615 49.25 28.46 -10.22
CA TRP A 615 48.94 28.50 -8.79
C TRP A 615 49.23 27.15 -8.11
N PRO A 616 50.01 27.11 -7.01
CA PRO A 616 50.41 25.87 -6.34
C PRO A 616 49.22 24.97 -5.95
N HIS A 617 48.12 25.56 -5.50
CA HIS A 617 46.92 24.86 -5.03
C HIS A 617 46.06 24.24 -6.16
N LYS A 618 46.33 24.52 -7.45
CA LYS A 618 45.54 23.98 -8.59
C LYS A 618 45.79 22.48 -8.85
N GLY A 619 46.88 21.88 -8.37
CA GLY A 619 47.22 20.48 -8.64
C GLY A 619 46.32 19.46 -7.94
N PHE A 620 46.12 18.27 -8.53
CA PHE A 620 45.26 17.22 -7.95
C PHE A 620 45.73 16.70 -6.58
N LEU A 621 47.05 16.68 -6.36
CA LEU A 621 47.70 16.25 -5.11
C LEU A 621 48.30 17.43 -4.35
N SER A 622 48.02 18.67 -4.77
CA SER A 622 48.58 19.87 -4.16
C SER A 622 47.59 20.49 -3.16
N SER A 623 48.10 20.91 -2.02
CA SER A 623 47.40 21.71 -1.00
C SER A 623 47.81 23.18 -1.08
N TYR A 624 47.20 24.03 -0.24
CA TYR A 624 47.72 25.38 -0.05
C TYR A 624 49.08 25.39 0.66
N ASP A 625 49.88 26.40 0.35
CA ASP A 625 51.02 26.79 1.17
C ASP A 625 50.54 27.67 2.32
N HIS A 626 50.45 27.09 3.52
CA HIS A 626 49.98 27.77 4.73
C HIS A 626 50.82 29.00 5.10
N LYS A 627 52.11 29.04 4.75
CA LYS A 627 52.95 30.23 4.95
C LYS A 627 52.52 31.36 4.02
N SER A 628 52.24 31.04 2.76
CA SER A 628 51.68 31.99 1.79
C SER A 628 50.30 32.50 2.21
N LEU A 629 49.44 31.65 2.77
CA LEU A 629 48.14 32.07 3.31
C LEU A 629 48.30 33.02 4.51
N ARG A 630 49.25 32.75 5.42
CA ARG A 630 49.51 33.61 6.58
C ARG A 630 50.02 35.00 6.15
N ARG A 631 50.96 35.04 5.19
CA ARG A 631 51.39 36.30 4.56
C ARG A 631 50.25 37.01 3.82
N GLY A 632 49.38 36.26 3.16
CA GLY A 632 48.23 36.81 2.46
C GLY A 632 47.20 37.44 3.39
N TYR A 633 46.96 36.83 4.55
CA TYR A 633 46.15 37.44 5.62
C TYR A 633 46.79 38.74 6.14
N GLN A 634 48.12 38.76 6.31
CA GLN A 634 48.84 39.98 6.71
C GLN A 634 48.64 41.12 5.70
N VAL A 635 48.80 40.84 4.40
CA VAL A 635 48.51 41.83 3.33
C VAL A 635 47.05 42.29 3.40
N TYR A 636 46.10 41.37 3.62
CA TYR A 636 44.70 41.75 3.77
C TYR A 636 44.48 42.67 4.98
N LYS A 637 45.00 42.33 6.16
CA LYS A 637 44.83 43.09 7.41
C LYS A 637 45.50 44.48 7.35
N GLU A 638 46.65 44.60 6.70
CA GLU A 638 47.42 45.85 6.68
C GLU A 638 47.06 46.76 5.49
N VAL A 639 46.59 46.20 4.37
CA VAL A 639 46.38 46.96 3.12
C VAL A 639 44.91 46.95 2.67
N CYS A 640 44.25 45.78 2.67
CA CYS A 640 42.94 45.64 2.02
C CYS A 640 41.76 45.90 2.97
N SER A 641 41.89 45.60 4.26
CA SER A 641 40.79 45.64 5.22
C SER A 641 40.35 47.06 5.58
N ALA A 642 41.09 48.08 5.16
CA ALA A 642 40.67 49.48 5.31
C ALA A 642 39.49 49.84 4.40
N CYS A 643 39.40 49.20 3.23
CA CYS A 643 38.35 49.47 2.24
C CYS A 643 37.41 48.28 2.05
N HIS A 644 37.89 47.05 2.24
CA HIS A 644 37.16 45.85 1.89
C HIS A 644 36.82 44.99 3.10
N SER A 645 35.63 44.42 3.09
CA SER A 645 35.18 43.46 4.11
C SER A 645 35.53 42.01 3.77
N LEU A 646 35.49 41.14 4.79
CA LEU A 646 35.60 39.69 4.68
C LEU A 646 34.49 39.01 5.50
N ASN A 647 33.25 39.43 5.26
CA ASN A 647 32.10 39.19 6.14
C ASN A 647 31.67 37.72 6.25
N LEU A 648 32.12 36.83 5.35
CA LEU A 648 31.78 35.39 5.40
C LEU A 648 32.86 34.54 6.07
N VAL A 649 33.97 35.14 6.53
CA VAL A 649 35.04 34.45 7.24
C VAL A 649 34.92 34.75 8.73
N ALA A 650 34.76 33.70 9.55
CA ALA A 650 34.81 33.81 11.00
C ALA A 650 36.23 33.60 11.53
N TRP A 651 36.53 34.12 12.71
CA TRP A 651 37.85 34.01 13.33
C TRP A 651 38.32 32.54 13.41
N ARG A 652 37.44 31.62 13.80
CA ARG A 652 37.70 30.17 13.87
C ARG A 652 38.20 29.57 12.56
N ASN A 653 37.90 30.17 11.41
CA ASN A 653 38.34 29.64 10.12
C ASN A 653 39.86 29.78 9.94
N LEU A 654 40.51 30.74 10.60
CA LEU A 654 41.97 30.91 10.53
C LEU A 654 42.73 29.88 11.37
N VAL A 655 42.07 29.27 12.35
CA VAL A 655 42.65 28.33 13.31
C VAL A 655 43.13 27.07 12.59
N GLY A 656 44.42 26.76 12.72
CA GLY A 656 45.04 25.61 12.07
C GLY A 656 45.29 25.80 10.57
N VAL A 657 44.96 26.96 10.02
CA VAL A 657 45.27 27.33 8.62
C VAL A 657 46.38 28.37 8.58
N THR A 658 46.14 29.56 9.10
CA THR A 658 47.13 30.66 9.08
C THR A 658 47.70 30.91 10.48
N HIS A 659 46.91 30.66 11.53
CA HIS A 659 47.25 31.00 12.91
C HIS A 659 46.87 29.88 13.88
N THR A 660 47.49 29.90 15.06
CA THR A 660 47.13 29.03 16.19
C THR A 660 45.86 29.53 16.88
N VAL A 661 45.25 28.69 17.73
CA VAL A 661 44.04 29.05 18.49
C VAL A 661 44.26 30.31 19.32
N ASP A 662 45.40 30.40 20.01
CA ASP A 662 45.72 31.50 20.92
C ASP A 662 45.95 32.81 20.16
N GLU A 663 46.66 32.75 19.02
CA GLU A 663 46.86 33.90 18.13
C GLU A 663 45.52 34.45 17.62
N VAL A 664 44.62 33.57 17.14
CA VAL A 664 43.30 33.99 16.63
C VAL A 664 42.43 34.57 17.74
N LYS A 665 42.49 33.99 18.94
CA LYS A 665 41.73 34.49 20.08
C LYS A 665 42.17 35.91 20.44
N ALA A 666 43.48 36.16 20.50
CA ALA A 666 44.03 37.49 20.74
C ALA A 666 43.59 38.49 19.65
N MET A 667 43.62 38.08 18.37
CA MET A 667 43.15 38.92 17.26
C MET A 667 41.64 39.20 17.30
N ALA A 668 40.82 38.24 17.73
CA ALA A 668 39.38 38.43 17.85
C ALA A 668 39.04 39.40 18.99
N GLU A 669 39.77 39.33 20.10
CA GLU A 669 39.61 40.22 21.26
C GLU A 669 39.98 41.69 20.95
N GLU A 670 40.70 41.98 19.86
CA GLU A 670 40.97 43.35 19.38
C GLU A 670 39.70 44.08 18.90
N TYR A 671 38.63 43.34 18.60
CA TYR A 671 37.40 43.88 18.04
C TYR A 671 36.22 43.75 19.01
N GLU A 672 35.32 44.72 18.98
CA GLU A 672 34.09 44.72 19.77
C GLU A 672 32.88 44.32 18.90
N TYR A 673 32.00 43.51 19.48
CA TYR A 673 30.78 43.02 18.86
C TYR A 673 29.59 43.31 19.75
N GLU A 674 28.49 43.74 19.13
CA GLU A 674 27.20 43.90 19.81
C GLU A 674 26.63 42.50 20.12
N ASP A 675 26.35 42.24 21.40
CA ASP A 675 25.71 41.02 21.88
C ASP A 675 24.43 41.39 22.65
N GLY A 676 23.55 40.40 22.80
CA GLY A 676 22.13 40.54 23.16
C GLY A 676 21.79 41.42 24.37
N PRO A 677 20.48 41.55 24.66
CA PRO A 677 20.05 42.36 25.79
C PRO A 677 20.59 41.79 27.11
N ASP A 678 21.22 42.64 27.91
CA ASP A 678 21.53 42.37 29.31
C ASP A 678 20.24 42.11 30.12
N ASP A 679 20.37 41.81 31.42
CA ASP A 679 19.21 41.57 32.30
C ASP A 679 18.24 42.78 32.39
N ASN A 680 18.61 43.95 31.83
CA ASN A 680 17.80 45.15 31.74
C ASN A 680 17.25 45.42 30.32
N GLY A 681 17.51 44.56 29.34
CA GLY A 681 17.03 44.73 27.96
C GLY A 681 17.96 45.53 27.04
N ASN A 682 19.14 45.95 27.48
CA ASN A 682 20.06 46.79 26.70
C ASN A 682 21.13 45.95 25.99
N MET A 683 21.37 46.23 24.70
CA MET A 683 22.48 45.63 23.96
C MET A 683 23.82 46.16 24.51
N PHE A 684 24.85 45.29 24.58
CA PHE A 684 26.18 45.68 25.06
C PHE A 684 27.28 45.23 24.09
N MET A 685 28.42 45.94 24.13
CA MET A 685 29.61 45.56 23.36
C MET A 685 30.46 44.57 24.16
N ARG A 686 30.91 43.51 23.50
CA ARG A 686 31.84 42.53 24.07
C ARG A 686 33.07 42.33 23.17
N PRO A 687 34.20 41.90 23.74
CA PRO A 687 35.33 41.44 22.94
C PRO A 687 34.93 40.26 22.04
N GLY A 688 35.55 40.20 20.87
CA GLY A 688 35.30 39.16 19.88
C GLY A 688 35.68 37.76 20.36
N LYS A 689 34.93 36.78 19.87
CA LYS A 689 35.10 35.35 20.13
C LYS A 689 35.38 34.65 18.81
N LEU A 690 35.91 33.43 18.89
CA LEU A 690 36.29 32.65 17.70
C LEU A 690 35.14 32.40 16.71
N PHE A 691 33.88 32.39 17.17
CA PHE A 691 32.74 32.16 16.27
C PHE A 691 32.24 33.43 15.57
N ASP A 692 32.73 34.61 15.95
CA ASP A 692 32.32 35.86 15.33
C ASP A 692 32.95 36.03 13.94
N TYR A 693 32.22 36.71 13.06
CA TYR A 693 32.66 37.05 11.71
C TYR A 693 33.58 38.27 11.72
N MET A 694 34.51 38.36 10.77
CA MET A 694 35.37 39.54 10.68
C MET A 694 34.52 40.80 10.48
N PRO A 695 34.84 41.89 11.20
CA PRO A 695 34.02 43.10 11.15
C PRO A 695 34.18 43.82 9.82
N SER A 696 33.10 44.47 9.38
CA SER A 696 33.12 45.35 8.21
C SER A 696 33.90 46.64 8.52
N PRO A 697 34.70 47.18 7.58
CA PRO A 697 35.41 48.45 7.77
C PRO A 697 34.47 49.64 7.94
N TYR A 698 33.23 49.53 7.43
CA TYR A 698 32.23 50.58 7.50
C TYR A 698 30.94 50.06 8.13
N PRO A 699 30.21 50.89 8.90
CA PRO A 699 28.97 50.49 9.56
C PRO A 699 27.80 50.28 8.58
N ASN A 700 27.83 50.91 7.41
CA ASN A 700 26.80 50.78 6.37
C ASN A 700 27.34 51.14 4.97
N GLU A 701 26.58 50.84 3.92
CA GLU A 701 26.95 51.07 2.52
C GLU A 701 27.18 52.55 2.19
N GLU A 702 26.37 53.46 2.72
CA GLU A 702 26.52 54.90 2.47
C GLU A 702 27.82 55.45 3.07
N ALA A 703 28.21 55.00 4.26
CA ALA A 703 29.50 55.33 4.86
C ALA A 703 30.66 54.80 4.02
N ALA A 704 30.54 53.59 3.46
CA ALA A 704 31.54 53.03 2.56
C ALA A 704 31.66 53.84 1.26
N ARG A 705 30.54 54.25 0.65
CA ARG A 705 30.53 55.10 -0.56
C ARG A 705 31.11 56.49 -0.28
N ALA A 706 30.77 57.10 0.85
CA ALA A 706 31.30 58.40 1.24
C ALA A 706 32.83 58.38 1.40
N ALA A 707 33.38 57.31 1.98
CA ALA A 707 34.83 57.15 2.17
C ALA A 707 35.59 56.83 0.86
N ASN A 708 34.91 56.30 -0.16
CA ASN A 708 35.53 55.80 -1.40
C ASN A 708 35.03 56.55 -2.65
N ALA A 709 34.87 57.88 -2.56
CA ALA A 709 34.52 58.76 -3.67
C ALA A 709 33.25 58.32 -4.45
N GLY A 710 32.23 57.81 -3.74
CA GLY A 710 30.96 57.33 -4.28
C GLY A 710 30.96 55.86 -4.72
N ALA A 711 32.13 55.22 -4.80
CA ALA A 711 32.26 53.80 -5.12
C ALA A 711 31.99 52.94 -3.88
N TYR A 712 31.33 51.79 -4.06
CA TYR A 712 31.15 50.81 -3.00
C TYR A 712 32.16 49.67 -3.16
N PRO A 713 33.13 49.51 -2.24
CA PRO A 713 34.09 48.42 -2.31
C PRO A 713 33.40 47.05 -2.19
N PRO A 714 33.75 46.06 -3.02
CA PRO A 714 33.20 44.72 -2.89
C PRO A 714 33.72 44.00 -1.65
N ASP A 715 32.89 43.15 -1.07
CA ASP A 715 33.31 42.15 -0.09
C ASP A 715 34.25 41.11 -0.75
N LEU A 716 35.37 40.82 -0.08
CA LEU A 716 36.40 39.95 -0.62
C LEU A 716 36.22 38.47 -0.29
N SER A 717 35.20 38.09 0.49
CA SER A 717 35.06 36.70 0.95
C SER A 717 34.86 35.71 -0.19
N LEU A 718 34.18 36.11 -1.27
CA LEU A 718 33.93 35.26 -2.45
C LEU A 718 34.48 35.86 -3.75
N ILE A 719 35.34 36.88 -3.67
CA ILE A 719 35.73 37.69 -4.83
C ILE A 719 36.42 36.88 -5.93
N VAL A 720 37.21 35.86 -5.56
CA VAL A 720 37.88 34.99 -6.52
C VAL A 720 36.87 34.17 -7.33
N LYS A 721 35.77 33.72 -6.71
CA LYS A 721 34.69 33.02 -7.41
C LYS A 721 33.79 33.98 -8.20
N ALA A 722 33.67 35.23 -7.75
CA ALA A 722 32.84 36.26 -8.35
C ALA A 722 33.46 36.94 -9.59
N ARG A 723 34.76 36.74 -9.86
CA ARG A 723 35.46 37.36 -10.98
C ARG A 723 35.88 36.35 -12.04
N HIS A 724 35.74 36.72 -13.30
CA HIS A 724 36.21 35.93 -14.42
C HIS A 724 37.73 35.71 -14.30
N GLY A 725 38.25 34.54 -14.68
CA GLY A 725 39.67 34.23 -14.51
C GLY A 725 40.13 33.99 -13.06
N GLY A 726 39.26 34.22 -12.07
CA GLY A 726 39.54 33.95 -10.65
C GLY A 726 40.84 34.56 -10.15
N CYS A 727 41.73 33.72 -9.60
CA CYS A 727 43.03 34.16 -9.09
C CYS A 727 43.85 34.89 -10.16
N ASP A 728 43.78 34.45 -11.42
CA ASP A 728 44.56 35.04 -12.51
C ASP A 728 44.14 36.50 -12.78
N TYR A 729 42.83 36.78 -12.67
CA TYR A 729 42.29 38.13 -12.81
C TYR A 729 42.68 39.04 -11.65
N ILE A 730 42.48 38.59 -10.41
CA ILE A 730 42.77 39.45 -9.25
C ILE A 730 44.26 39.76 -9.17
N PHE A 731 45.12 38.77 -9.45
CA PHE A 731 46.55 39.01 -9.53
C PHE A 731 46.89 40.06 -10.59
N SER A 732 46.36 39.91 -11.80
CA SER A 732 46.60 40.84 -12.90
C SER A 732 46.03 42.24 -12.62
N LEU A 733 44.89 42.32 -11.93
CA LEU A 733 44.28 43.57 -11.48
C LEU A 733 45.21 44.31 -10.51
N LEU A 734 45.75 43.60 -9.51
CA LEU A 734 46.62 44.20 -8.49
C LEU A 734 47.99 44.62 -9.04
N THR A 735 48.52 43.91 -10.03
CA THR A 735 49.84 44.20 -10.63
C THR A 735 49.78 45.04 -11.91
N GLY A 736 48.60 45.26 -12.48
CA GLY A 736 48.41 45.80 -13.83
C GLY A 736 48.26 47.33 -13.95
N TYR A 737 48.47 48.08 -12.86
CA TYR A 737 48.38 49.54 -12.87
C TYR A 737 49.48 50.17 -13.72
N MET A 738 49.08 50.99 -14.71
CA MET A 738 49.99 51.68 -15.63
C MET A 738 49.38 52.99 -16.13
N ASP A 739 50.19 53.86 -16.75
CA ASP A 739 49.71 55.09 -17.37
C ASP A 739 48.76 54.78 -18.54
N PRO A 740 47.73 55.60 -18.77
CA PRO A 740 46.77 55.39 -19.86
C PRO A 740 47.46 55.49 -21.23
N PRO A 741 47.19 54.56 -22.17
CA PRO A 741 47.74 54.63 -23.51
C PRO A 741 47.18 55.84 -24.27
N ALA A 742 47.92 56.29 -25.29
CA ALA A 742 47.52 57.44 -26.10
C ALA A 742 46.09 57.27 -26.65
N GLY A 743 45.22 58.24 -26.35
CA GLY A 743 43.81 58.26 -26.77
C GLY A 743 42.79 57.85 -25.70
N VAL A 744 43.22 57.36 -24.53
CA VAL A 744 42.32 57.04 -23.41
C VAL A 744 42.23 58.23 -22.46
N VAL A 745 41.03 58.81 -22.31
CA VAL A 745 40.77 59.89 -21.35
C VAL A 745 40.08 59.30 -20.12
N LEU A 746 40.68 59.49 -18.95
CA LEU A 746 40.14 59.03 -17.67
C LEU A 746 39.17 60.07 -17.10
N SER A 747 38.11 59.60 -16.45
CA SER A 747 37.23 60.46 -15.66
C SER A 747 37.96 60.98 -14.41
N ASN A 748 37.60 62.17 -13.92
CA ASN A 748 38.25 62.77 -12.74
C ASN A 748 38.24 61.80 -11.54
N GLY A 749 39.44 61.49 -11.01
CA GLY A 749 39.61 60.59 -9.87
C GLY A 749 39.74 59.09 -10.20
N MET A 750 39.71 58.70 -11.48
CA MET A 750 39.87 57.30 -11.91
C MET A 750 41.32 56.97 -12.29
N ASN A 751 41.71 55.70 -12.12
CA ASN A 751 43.02 55.15 -12.48
C ASN A 751 42.90 54.24 -13.71
N TYR A 752 43.97 54.09 -14.48
CA TYR A 752 43.98 53.17 -15.62
C TYR A 752 44.43 51.76 -15.21
N ASN A 753 43.64 50.75 -15.57
CA ASN A 753 43.98 49.35 -15.42
C ASN A 753 43.41 48.52 -16.57
N PRO A 754 44.24 47.91 -17.44
CA PRO A 754 43.78 47.25 -18.66
C PRO A 754 42.91 46.02 -18.38
N TYR A 755 43.01 45.40 -17.19
CA TYR A 755 42.22 44.23 -16.81
C TYR A 755 40.85 44.61 -16.25
N PHE A 756 40.62 45.87 -15.85
CA PHE A 756 39.33 46.33 -15.36
C PHE A 756 38.40 46.73 -16.53
N PRO A 757 37.07 46.55 -16.43
CA PRO A 757 36.14 46.93 -17.49
C PRO A 757 36.31 48.40 -17.90
N ASN A 758 36.34 48.69 -19.21
CA ASN A 758 36.60 50.02 -19.79
C ASN A 758 37.96 50.65 -19.42
N GLY A 759 38.85 49.91 -18.77
CA GLY A 759 40.19 50.39 -18.41
C GLY A 759 40.22 51.42 -17.27
N GLN A 760 39.08 51.81 -16.68
CA GLN A 760 39.01 52.86 -15.65
C GLN A 760 38.54 52.28 -14.32
N ILE A 761 39.36 52.41 -13.27
CA ILE A 761 39.06 51.90 -11.92
C ILE A 761 39.17 53.01 -10.87
N ALA A 762 38.19 53.11 -9.98
CA ALA A 762 38.20 54.09 -8.89
C ALA A 762 39.28 53.77 -7.82
N MET A 763 39.58 52.49 -7.64
CA MET A 763 40.63 52.02 -6.72
C MET A 763 42.02 52.38 -7.26
N ALA A 764 42.77 53.19 -6.49
CA ALA A 764 44.18 53.46 -6.76
C ALA A 764 45.05 52.23 -6.49
N ARG A 765 46.28 52.24 -7.02
CA ARG A 765 47.26 51.17 -6.76
C ARG A 765 47.54 51.09 -5.25
N SER A 766 47.24 49.94 -4.64
CA SER A 766 47.45 49.72 -3.20
C SER A 766 48.74 48.98 -2.85
N LEU A 767 49.39 48.31 -3.81
CA LEU A 767 50.59 47.49 -3.56
C LEU A 767 51.85 48.13 -4.18
N PHE A 768 52.87 48.34 -3.35
CA PHE A 768 54.18 48.87 -3.72
C PHE A 768 55.29 48.02 -3.12
N ASP A 769 56.45 47.96 -3.78
CA ASP A 769 57.58 47.18 -3.28
C ASP A 769 58.04 47.71 -1.91
N GLY A 770 58.14 46.81 -0.92
CA GLY A 770 58.53 47.14 0.45
C GLY A 770 57.43 47.76 1.31
N LEU A 771 56.15 47.68 0.92
CA LEU A 771 55.03 48.26 1.67
C LEU A 771 54.84 47.67 3.07
N ILE A 772 55.10 46.36 3.23
CA ILE A 772 55.00 45.64 4.50
C ILE A 772 56.27 44.82 4.74
N GLU A 773 56.55 44.49 6.00
CA GLU A 773 57.62 43.55 6.36
C GLU A 773 57.02 42.22 6.79
N TYR A 774 57.26 41.16 6.01
CA TYR A 774 56.79 39.82 6.37
C TYR A 774 57.57 39.27 7.57
N HIS A 775 56.84 38.70 8.53
CA HIS A 775 57.43 38.07 9.72
C HIS A 775 58.40 36.93 9.43
N ASP A 776 58.30 36.29 8.26
CA ASP A 776 59.15 35.18 7.85
C ASP A 776 60.38 35.61 7.02
N GLY A 777 60.60 36.92 6.84
CA GLY A 777 61.73 37.49 6.09
C GLY A 777 61.60 37.41 4.56
N THR A 778 60.44 37.01 4.04
CA THR A 778 60.19 37.02 2.59
C THR A 778 60.22 38.46 2.05
N PRO A 779 60.85 38.74 0.89
CA PRO A 779 60.80 40.08 0.29
C PRO A 779 59.37 40.45 -0.16
N ALA A 780 58.86 41.57 0.36
CA ALA A 780 57.53 42.10 0.03
C ALA A 780 57.52 42.88 -1.30
N THR A 781 57.79 42.19 -2.42
CA THR A 781 57.58 42.77 -3.75
C THR A 781 56.09 42.83 -4.09
N THR A 782 55.70 43.75 -4.98
CA THR A 782 54.31 43.91 -5.44
C THR A 782 53.72 42.58 -5.91
N SER A 783 54.46 41.80 -6.70
CA SER A 783 54.02 40.49 -7.18
C SER A 783 53.94 39.43 -6.09
N GLN A 784 54.85 39.46 -5.10
CA GLN A 784 54.80 38.51 -3.98
C GLN A 784 53.59 38.79 -3.07
N MET A 785 53.34 40.06 -2.74
CA MET A 785 52.15 40.47 -1.98
C MET A 785 50.86 40.13 -2.72
N ALA A 786 50.80 40.42 -4.03
CA ALA A 786 49.65 40.07 -4.87
C ALA A 786 49.42 38.54 -4.90
N LYS A 787 50.49 37.74 -4.99
CA LYS A 787 50.38 36.27 -4.97
C LYS A 787 49.84 35.76 -3.63
N ASP A 788 50.37 36.26 -2.52
CA ASP A 788 49.99 35.81 -1.18
C ASP A 788 48.55 36.23 -0.85
N VAL A 789 48.16 37.48 -1.10
CA VAL A 789 46.79 37.94 -0.85
C VAL A 789 45.78 37.23 -1.74
N VAL A 790 46.08 36.99 -3.02
CA VAL A 790 45.18 36.25 -3.92
C VAL A 790 45.05 34.79 -3.48
N SER A 791 46.13 34.17 -3.00
CA SER A 791 46.08 32.81 -2.45
C SER A 791 45.19 32.76 -1.20
N PHE A 792 45.31 33.75 -0.31
CA PHE A 792 44.45 33.90 0.85
C PHE A 792 42.98 34.14 0.48
N LEU A 793 42.69 34.99 -0.51
CA LEU A 793 41.32 35.25 -0.97
C LEU A 793 40.71 34.04 -1.67
N ASN A 794 41.51 33.21 -2.35
CA ASN A 794 41.01 31.97 -2.93
C ASN A 794 40.68 30.95 -1.83
N TRP A 795 41.50 30.89 -0.78
CA TRP A 795 41.20 30.10 0.41
C TRP A 795 39.96 30.65 1.14
N ALA A 796 39.80 31.96 1.30
CA ALA A 796 38.62 32.56 1.93
C ALA A 796 37.33 32.22 1.17
N ALA A 797 37.40 32.15 -0.17
CA ALA A 797 36.29 31.74 -1.01
C ALA A 797 36.01 30.23 -0.98
N GLU A 798 36.97 29.42 -0.55
CA GLU A 798 36.89 27.96 -0.53
C GLU A 798 37.71 27.35 0.61
N PRO A 799 37.35 27.63 1.88
CA PRO A 799 38.13 27.20 3.04
C PRO A 799 38.17 25.68 3.16
N GLU A 800 37.20 24.98 2.57
CA GLU A 800 37.07 23.53 2.58
C GLU A 800 37.77 22.82 1.40
N HIS A 801 38.56 23.54 0.60
CA HIS A 801 39.28 23.02 -0.56
C HIS A 801 40.16 21.79 -0.24
N ASP A 802 41.02 21.90 0.78
CA ASP A 802 41.97 20.82 1.12
C ASP A 802 41.25 19.61 1.72
N ASP A 803 40.21 19.84 2.54
CA ASP A 803 39.35 18.78 3.09
C ASP A 803 38.59 18.04 1.99
N ARG A 804 38.05 18.76 1.01
CA ARG A 804 37.39 18.18 -0.17
C ARG A 804 38.34 17.29 -0.97
N LYS A 805 39.58 17.72 -1.20
CA LYS A 805 40.59 16.87 -1.88
C LYS A 805 40.92 15.63 -1.07
N ARG A 806 41.10 15.77 0.25
CA ARG A 806 41.37 14.65 1.16
C ARG A 806 40.22 13.64 1.17
N MET A 807 38.98 14.10 1.31
CA MET A 807 37.78 13.25 1.27
C MET A 807 37.60 12.59 -0.10
N GLY A 808 37.85 13.32 -1.19
CA GLY A 808 37.83 12.78 -2.55
C GLY A 808 38.81 11.63 -2.71
N PHE A 809 40.03 11.78 -2.19
CA PHE A 809 41.04 10.71 -2.22
C PHE A 809 40.64 9.49 -1.37
N GLN A 810 40.13 9.71 -0.16
CA GLN A 810 39.58 8.62 0.68
C GLN A 810 38.45 7.87 -0.03
N THR A 811 37.55 8.61 -0.67
CA THR A 811 36.42 8.04 -1.42
C THR A 811 36.91 7.22 -2.61
N LEU A 812 37.89 7.72 -3.38
CA LEU A 812 38.49 6.99 -4.49
C LEU A 812 39.14 5.68 -4.05
N ILE A 813 39.85 5.67 -2.91
CA ILE A 813 40.44 4.46 -2.33
C ILE A 813 39.35 3.45 -1.97
N ILE A 814 38.31 3.89 -1.24
CA ILE A 814 37.22 3.02 -0.78
C ILE A 814 36.47 2.44 -1.99
N LEU A 815 36.07 3.26 -2.95
CA LEU A 815 35.33 2.82 -4.14
C LEU A 815 36.17 1.90 -5.02
N SER A 816 37.46 2.18 -5.19
CA SER A 816 38.36 1.30 -5.96
C SER A 816 38.52 -0.06 -5.28
N THR A 817 38.62 -0.08 -3.95
CA THR A 817 38.70 -1.31 -3.16
C THR A 817 37.41 -2.13 -3.25
N LEU A 818 36.25 -1.48 -3.08
CA LEU A 818 34.94 -2.11 -3.21
C LEU A 818 34.69 -2.62 -4.63
N PHE A 819 35.12 -1.89 -5.66
CA PHE A 819 35.03 -2.32 -7.05
C PHE A 819 35.87 -3.56 -7.31
N ALA A 820 37.12 -3.61 -6.82
CA ALA A 820 37.98 -4.79 -6.92
C ALA A 820 37.37 -6.01 -6.20
N LEU A 821 36.83 -5.81 -4.99
CA LEU A 821 36.12 -6.86 -4.24
C LEU A 821 34.87 -7.35 -4.99
N ASN A 822 34.09 -6.45 -5.58
CA ASN A 822 32.91 -6.82 -6.37
C ASN A 822 33.30 -7.68 -7.58
N LEU A 823 34.33 -7.28 -8.33
CA LEU A 823 34.85 -8.07 -9.44
C LEU A 823 35.34 -9.44 -8.99
N TRP A 824 36.01 -9.52 -7.85
CA TRP A 824 36.46 -10.79 -7.27
C TRP A 824 35.29 -11.69 -6.86
N VAL A 825 34.29 -11.18 -6.12
CA VAL A 825 33.09 -11.93 -5.72
C VAL A 825 32.29 -12.40 -6.94
N LYS A 826 32.14 -11.54 -7.94
CA LYS A 826 31.50 -11.90 -9.22
C LYS A 826 32.25 -13.05 -9.89
N ARG A 827 33.58 -12.97 -10.00
CA ARG A 827 34.39 -14.05 -10.57
C ARG A 827 34.24 -15.35 -9.76
N PHE A 828 34.30 -15.28 -8.43
CA PHE A 828 34.18 -16.42 -7.54
C PHE A 828 32.82 -17.12 -7.64
N LYS A 829 31.70 -16.38 -7.61
CA LYS A 829 30.35 -16.96 -7.70
C LYS A 829 30.02 -17.52 -9.08
N TRP A 830 30.45 -16.84 -10.15
CA TRP A 830 30.06 -17.19 -11.51
C TRP A 830 30.99 -18.19 -12.18
N ALA A 831 32.24 -18.35 -11.71
CA ALA A 831 33.15 -19.37 -12.25
C ALA A 831 32.58 -20.80 -12.12
N PRO A 832 32.10 -21.27 -10.95
CA PRO A 832 31.52 -22.60 -10.80
C PRO A 832 30.27 -22.84 -11.66
N LEU A 833 29.43 -21.81 -11.83
CA LEU A 833 28.24 -21.90 -12.67
C LEU A 833 28.61 -21.99 -14.16
N LYS A 834 29.60 -21.20 -14.61
CA LYS A 834 30.07 -21.26 -16.01
C LYS A 834 30.80 -22.56 -16.34
N THR A 835 31.47 -23.19 -15.38
CA THR A 835 32.23 -24.44 -15.59
C THR A 835 31.40 -25.70 -15.32
N ARG A 836 30.15 -25.59 -14.85
CA ARG A 836 29.27 -26.76 -14.64
C ARG A 836 28.79 -27.33 -15.97
N LYS A 837 29.12 -28.59 -16.22
CA LYS A 837 28.54 -29.39 -17.30
C LYS A 837 27.19 -29.96 -16.80
N ILE A 838 26.07 -29.45 -17.32
CA ILE A 838 24.75 -29.99 -17.02
C ILE A 838 24.54 -31.20 -17.92
N VAL A 839 24.44 -32.39 -17.33
CA VAL A 839 24.11 -33.63 -18.04
C VAL A 839 22.67 -33.98 -17.74
N TYR A 840 21.83 -33.97 -18.76
CA TYR A 840 20.44 -34.42 -18.67
C TYR A 840 20.39 -35.91 -18.93
N ASN A 841 20.13 -36.70 -17.89
CA ASN A 841 19.82 -38.12 -18.03
C ASN A 841 18.30 -38.26 -18.15
N ARG A 842 17.84 -38.72 -19.32
CA ARG A 842 16.43 -39.00 -19.55
C ARG A 842 16.00 -40.18 -18.66
N PRO A 843 14.82 -40.13 -18.01
CA PRO A 843 14.29 -41.28 -17.27
C PRO A 843 14.08 -42.48 -18.22
N GLN A 844 14.44 -43.68 -17.77
CA GLN A 844 14.20 -44.95 -18.48
C GLN A 844 12.73 -45.37 -18.41
#